data_AF-A0AAV9N450-F1
#
_entry.id   AF-A0AAV9N450-F1
#
_cell.length_a   1.000
_cell.length_b   1.000
_cell.length_c   1.000
_cell.angle_alpha   90.00
_cell.angle_beta   90.00
_cell.angle_gamma   90.00
#
_symmetry.space_group_name_H-M   'P 1'
#
loop_
_entity.id
_entity.type
_entity.pdbx_description
1 polymer ?
#
loop_
_entity_poly.entity_id
_entity_poly.type
_entity_poly.pdbx_seq_one_letter_code
_entity_poly.pdbx_strand_id
1 'polypeptide(L)'
;MSYILTRSLDARHVIRARMASLPAMYAPLVKAFSSSTPSRAQPVSIRATPEERASGRLSEQNLETAVRHVRKDGLVVVQDVVEHEILDKLNEKMVQDALELRSRGANSPFNYNKGNLQQDPPPVERFFFPQIFTNPIATQITSAVLGPRPKLTFCSGNSAMPPVAGAAPERQPVHSDADFAHPDHAFALVVNVPLIEMNPKNGSTEVWLGTHDGFGLEAQEGLHGERASGRITESLLETRRRTDPPSQPVIPKGSIIIRDLRLWHAGMPNHTDDVRVMLAMIHFAPWYRNQMKLELAEEIKPLVEQSKELDIRVDWRQDKSNSLIWPRKLAGNHGSQTCRLRKLKCDEGMPIRHQRITSAQKETTNAAEETISSFEHEEALCSLRNEQVAQLFEHYLQVLALWYDLNDLDCTFARLVSREAQKSQLLLNAILAFAAMHKCRTGQSSLKELGHGYHNRCLRLLIELQQSDEAVSNGTALVTTCLLRSYEILAEEKDPNCHLFGAFSLLPDLTSTLPTKPLLLAGLWNYLREDITFALINEYPLKTNIGNVRLIASRDDDYANQITLLLARVINTVFLDGEDDGFRLDSEVKQWHASLPFQPYHEMSQDQGFSRILFLHNSHVAALQYYHVAMMLLNKDCASDFELDHHARTICSLALSSRSDAVMVANG
;
A
#
# COMPACT_ATOMS: atom_id res chain seq x y z
N MET A 1 22.40 -19.05 -4.59
CA MET A 1 21.65 -19.94 -5.51
C MET A 1 20.41 -20.57 -4.87
N SER A 2 20.53 -21.42 -3.84
CA SER A 2 19.35 -22.11 -3.25
C SER A 2 18.28 -21.16 -2.67
N TYR A 3 18.64 -20.01 -2.10
CA TYR A 3 17.71 -19.08 -1.43
C TYR A 3 16.88 -18.18 -2.37
N ILE A 4 17.39 -17.88 -3.58
CA ILE A 4 16.66 -17.09 -4.59
C ILE A 4 15.72 -18.01 -5.39
N LEU A 5 16.18 -19.21 -5.75
CA LEU A 5 15.36 -20.23 -6.40
C LEU A 5 14.24 -20.78 -5.49
N THR A 6 14.46 -20.88 -4.17
CA THR A 6 13.40 -21.34 -3.25
C THR A 6 12.28 -20.33 -3.05
N ARG A 7 12.50 -19.04 -3.30
CA ARG A 7 11.44 -18.02 -3.18
C ARG A 7 10.60 -17.84 -4.43
N SER A 8 11.12 -18.13 -5.63
CA SER A 8 10.25 -18.26 -6.81
C SER A 8 9.53 -19.62 -6.87
N LEU A 9 10.09 -20.65 -6.23
CA LEU A 9 9.45 -21.97 -6.04
C LEU A 9 8.32 -22.01 -5.00
N ASP A 10 7.99 -20.88 -4.34
CA ASP A 10 6.80 -20.76 -3.49
C ASP A 10 5.53 -20.42 -4.29
N ALA A 11 5.57 -20.58 -5.62
CA ALA A 11 4.43 -20.65 -6.54
C ALA A 11 3.59 -21.95 -6.38
N ARG A 12 3.41 -22.45 -5.13
CA ARG A 12 2.54 -23.59 -4.82
C ARG A 12 1.03 -23.28 -4.93
N HIS A 13 0.66 -22.11 -5.44
CA HIS A 13 -0.74 -21.76 -5.75
C HIS A 13 -1.12 -21.95 -7.22
N VAL A 14 -0.17 -21.97 -8.16
CA VAL A 14 -0.50 -22.10 -9.60
C VAL A 14 -0.70 -23.56 -10.03
N ILE A 15 -0.06 -24.53 -9.35
CA ILE A 15 -0.22 -25.97 -9.65
C ILE A 15 -1.35 -26.63 -8.84
N ARG A 16 -1.84 -26.00 -7.76
CA ARG A 16 -2.95 -26.56 -6.94
C ARG A 16 -4.34 -26.40 -7.56
N ALA A 17 -4.51 -25.48 -8.51
CA ALA A 17 -5.81 -25.22 -9.15
C ALA A 17 -6.16 -26.19 -10.31
N ARG A 18 -5.25 -27.09 -10.73
CA ARG A 18 -5.49 -28.02 -11.85
C ARG A 18 -5.07 -29.48 -11.59
N MET A 19 -5.11 -29.93 -10.33
CA MET A 19 -5.12 -31.38 -10.00
C MET A 19 -6.53 -31.92 -9.68
N ALA A 20 -7.59 -31.14 -9.92
CA ALA A 20 -8.98 -31.52 -9.64
C ALA A 20 -9.71 -32.21 -10.82
N SER A 21 -9.03 -32.55 -11.92
CA SER A 21 -9.67 -33.07 -13.14
C SER A 21 -8.96 -34.29 -13.75
N LEU A 22 -8.73 -35.35 -12.95
CA LEU A 22 -8.39 -36.69 -13.44
C LEU A 22 -9.42 -37.73 -12.94
N PRO A 23 -9.68 -38.81 -13.70
CA PRO A 23 -10.78 -39.74 -13.44
C PRO A 23 -10.58 -40.57 -12.16
N ALA A 24 -11.69 -40.80 -11.46
CA ALA A 24 -11.77 -41.53 -10.20
C ALA A 24 -11.31 -43.00 -10.32
N MET A 25 -10.17 -43.33 -9.71
CA MET A 25 -9.96 -44.65 -9.10
C MET A 25 -9.12 -44.46 -7.82
N TYR A 26 -9.67 -44.91 -6.70
CA TYR A 26 -9.18 -44.85 -5.31
C TYR A 26 -9.42 -43.54 -4.53
N ALA A 27 -10.65 -43.41 -4.01
CA ALA A 27 -10.90 -42.69 -2.75
C ALA A 27 -10.78 -43.67 -1.57
N PRO A 28 -10.36 -43.22 -0.39
CA PRO A 28 -11.36 -43.16 0.67
C PRO A 28 -11.33 -41.88 1.55
N LEU A 29 -12.56 -41.47 1.91
CA LEU A 29 -12.97 -40.70 3.10
C LEU A 29 -12.52 -39.23 3.21
N VAL A 30 -13.22 -38.36 2.48
CA VAL A 30 -13.48 -36.98 2.94
C VAL A 30 -14.98 -36.74 2.90
N LYS A 31 -15.54 -36.41 4.07
CA LYS A 31 -16.95 -36.08 4.27
C LYS A 31 -17.35 -34.90 3.39
N ALA A 32 -18.46 -35.03 2.69
CA ALA A 32 -19.10 -33.96 1.95
C ALA A 32 -19.46 -32.78 2.88
N PHE A 33 -18.96 -31.59 2.56
CA PHE A 33 -19.54 -30.34 3.05
C PHE A 33 -20.28 -29.66 1.89
N SER A 34 -21.61 -29.72 2.00
CA SER A 34 -22.61 -28.73 1.59
C SER A 34 -22.13 -27.58 0.69
N SER A 35 -22.72 -27.48 -0.50
CA SER A 35 -22.74 -26.26 -1.32
C SER A 35 -23.42 -25.11 -0.56
N SER A 36 -22.63 -24.30 0.15
CA SER A 36 -23.09 -23.02 0.69
C SER A 36 -22.84 -21.93 -0.35
N THR A 37 -23.88 -21.14 -0.63
CA THR A 37 -23.76 -19.79 -1.21
C THR A 37 -22.61 -19.05 -0.50
N PRO A 38 -21.70 -18.35 -1.20
CA PRO A 38 -20.59 -17.65 -0.54
C PRO A 38 -21.16 -16.69 0.51
N SER A 39 -20.85 -16.93 1.78
CA SER A 39 -21.28 -16.06 2.87
C SER A 39 -20.63 -14.70 2.69
N ARG A 40 -21.42 -13.62 2.66
CA ARG A 40 -20.90 -12.25 2.64
C ARG A 40 -19.87 -12.10 3.75
N ALA A 41 -18.64 -11.72 3.40
CA ALA A 41 -17.56 -11.53 4.36
C ALA A 41 -18.03 -10.55 5.45
N GLN A 42 -17.97 -10.98 6.71
CA GLN A 42 -18.33 -10.16 7.86
C GLN A 42 -17.05 -9.65 8.54
N PRO A 43 -17.08 -8.45 9.15
CA PRO A 43 -16.03 -8.02 10.05
C PRO A 43 -15.69 -9.06 11.10
N VAL A 44 -14.40 -9.31 11.30
CA VAL A 44 -13.97 -10.12 12.43
C VAL A 44 -14.24 -9.37 13.73
N SER A 45 -14.85 -10.09 14.67
CA SER A 45 -15.14 -9.62 16.01
C SER A 45 -14.33 -10.41 17.03
N ILE A 46 -13.65 -9.69 17.91
CA ILE A 46 -12.97 -10.21 19.09
C ILE A 46 -13.80 -9.82 20.30
N ARG A 47 -13.94 -10.71 21.28
CA ARG A 47 -14.61 -10.39 22.55
C ARG A 47 -13.55 -10.23 23.62
N ALA A 48 -13.45 -9.04 24.22
CA ALA A 48 -12.54 -8.80 25.33
C ALA A 48 -13.00 -9.61 26.55
N THR A 49 -12.07 -10.27 27.24
CA THR A 49 -12.40 -10.94 28.50
C THR A 49 -12.61 -9.91 29.63
N PRO A 50 -13.29 -10.26 30.73
CA PRO A 50 -13.41 -9.39 31.89
C PRO A 50 -12.06 -8.91 32.42
N GLU A 51 -11.02 -9.75 32.37
CA GLU A 51 -9.65 -9.44 32.80
C GLU A 51 -8.95 -8.48 31.83
N GLU A 52 -9.11 -8.69 30.51
CA GLU A 52 -8.58 -7.77 29.49
C GLU A 52 -9.22 -6.39 29.62
N ARG A 53 -10.55 -6.34 29.84
CA ARG A 53 -11.26 -5.08 30.11
C ARG A 53 -10.79 -4.41 31.39
N ALA A 54 -10.69 -5.16 32.49
CA ALA A 54 -10.28 -4.62 33.79
C ALA A 54 -8.83 -4.11 33.79
N SER A 55 -7.93 -4.80 33.07
CA SER A 55 -6.54 -4.38 32.90
C SER A 55 -6.34 -3.31 31.82
N GLY A 56 -7.34 -3.09 30.96
CA GLY A 56 -7.25 -2.21 29.81
C GLY A 56 -6.30 -2.72 28.72
N ARG A 57 -5.98 -4.01 28.69
CA ARG A 57 -5.04 -4.60 27.73
C ARG A 57 -5.56 -5.94 27.21
N LEU A 58 -5.56 -6.07 25.89
CA LEU A 58 -5.76 -7.37 25.23
C LEU A 58 -4.53 -8.27 25.43
N SER A 59 -4.81 -9.56 25.53
CA SER A 59 -3.83 -10.64 25.42
C SER A 59 -3.14 -10.61 24.05
N GLU A 60 -1.99 -11.27 23.96
CA GLU A 60 -1.20 -11.34 22.71
C GLU A 60 -2.03 -11.92 21.55
N GLN A 61 -2.85 -12.94 21.80
CA GLN A 61 -3.68 -13.58 20.77
C GLN A 61 -4.80 -12.66 20.25
N ASN A 62 -5.48 -11.96 21.17
CA ASN A 62 -6.52 -11.00 20.79
C ASN A 62 -5.90 -9.78 20.10
N LEU A 63 -4.75 -9.29 20.57
CA LEU A 63 -4.04 -8.20 19.93
C LEU A 63 -3.54 -8.59 18.52
N GLU A 64 -2.96 -9.78 18.35
CA GLU A 64 -2.52 -10.29 17.05
C GLU A 64 -3.69 -10.36 16.07
N THR A 65 -4.84 -10.89 16.52
CA THR A 65 -6.06 -10.96 15.71
C THR A 65 -6.54 -9.56 15.33
N ALA A 66 -6.53 -8.61 16.28
CA ALA A 66 -6.92 -7.24 16.01
C ALA A 66 -6.03 -6.58 14.95
N VAL A 67 -4.70 -6.67 15.12
CA VAL A 67 -3.72 -6.11 14.18
C VAL A 67 -3.84 -6.76 12.80
N ARG A 68 -4.00 -8.09 12.75
CA ARG A 68 -4.16 -8.83 11.49
C ARG A 68 -5.37 -8.35 10.70
N HIS A 69 -6.51 -8.15 11.36
CA HIS A 69 -7.76 -7.77 10.68
C HIS A 69 -7.86 -6.29 10.37
N VAL A 70 -7.24 -5.41 11.16
CA VAL A 70 -7.01 -4.02 10.73
C VAL A 70 -6.15 -3.98 9.46
N ARG A 71 -5.10 -4.79 9.36
CA ARG A 71 -4.24 -4.83 8.17
C ARG A 71 -4.91 -5.48 6.96
N LYS A 72 -5.58 -6.61 7.15
CA LYS A 72 -6.14 -7.43 6.07
C LYS A 72 -7.50 -6.92 5.59
N ASP A 73 -8.41 -6.67 6.52
CA ASP A 73 -9.80 -6.34 6.21
C ASP A 73 -10.05 -4.82 6.30
N GLY A 74 -9.09 -4.06 6.83
CA GLY A 74 -9.21 -2.63 7.08
C GLY A 74 -10.06 -2.30 8.30
N LEU A 75 -10.54 -3.31 9.03
CA LEU A 75 -11.48 -3.15 10.12
C LEU A 75 -11.44 -4.35 11.08
N VAL A 76 -11.54 -4.05 12.38
CA VAL A 76 -11.83 -5.05 13.41
C VAL A 76 -12.85 -4.51 14.41
N VAL A 77 -13.68 -5.40 14.96
CA VAL A 77 -14.61 -5.10 16.04
C VAL A 77 -14.09 -5.72 17.34
N VAL A 78 -14.06 -4.95 18.43
CA VAL A 78 -13.74 -5.45 19.77
C VAL A 78 -14.98 -5.26 20.65
N GLN A 79 -15.61 -6.36 21.03
CA GLN A 79 -16.84 -6.41 21.81
C GLN A 79 -16.56 -6.30 23.31
N ASP A 80 -17.57 -5.84 24.05
CA ASP A 80 -17.60 -5.79 25.51
C ASP A 80 -16.48 -4.95 26.17
N VAL A 81 -15.98 -3.91 25.49
CA VAL A 81 -14.87 -3.06 25.96
C VAL A 81 -15.31 -1.78 26.68
N VAL A 82 -16.55 -1.33 26.49
CA VAL A 82 -17.12 -0.15 27.18
C VAL A 82 -18.34 -0.56 28.00
N GLU A 83 -18.41 -0.08 29.24
CA GLU A 83 -19.57 -0.32 30.10
C GLU A 83 -20.84 0.34 29.56
N HIS A 84 -21.95 -0.41 29.59
CA HIS A 84 -23.22 0.05 29.02
C HIS A 84 -23.77 1.29 29.72
N GLU A 85 -23.61 1.41 31.05
CA GLU A 85 -24.11 2.56 31.82
C GLU A 85 -23.47 3.88 31.40
N ILE A 86 -22.19 3.84 31.01
CA ILE A 86 -21.46 5.02 30.54
C ILE A 86 -21.97 5.41 29.14
N LEU A 87 -22.18 4.42 28.27
CA LEU A 87 -22.78 4.64 26.96
C LEU A 87 -24.20 5.23 27.09
N ASP A 88 -25.02 4.74 28.03
CA ASP A 88 -26.37 5.25 28.28
C ASP A 88 -26.38 6.72 28.71
N LYS A 89 -25.51 7.10 29.65
CA LYS A 89 -25.39 8.48 30.12
C LYS A 89 -25.01 9.44 28.98
N LEU A 90 -24.06 9.04 28.13
CA LEU A 90 -23.68 9.86 26.98
C LEU A 90 -24.76 9.87 25.90
N ASN A 91 -25.40 8.72 25.64
CA ASN A 91 -26.45 8.59 24.64
C ASN A 91 -27.64 9.49 24.97
N GLU A 92 -28.10 9.50 26.23
CA GLU A 92 -29.21 10.36 26.65
C GLU A 92 -28.96 11.82 26.27
N LYS A 93 -27.76 12.33 26.58
CA LYS A 93 -27.38 13.70 26.24
C LYS A 93 -27.25 13.91 24.73
N MET A 94 -26.56 13.01 24.03
CA MET A 94 -26.35 13.16 22.58
C MET A 94 -27.64 13.02 21.78
N VAL A 95 -28.61 12.20 22.21
CA VAL A 95 -29.94 12.11 21.59
C VAL A 95 -30.71 13.42 21.77
N GLN A 96 -30.70 14.01 22.96
CA GLN A 96 -31.31 15.34 23.20
C GLN A 96 -30.72 16.39 22.26
N ASP A 97 -29.39 16.43 22.15
CA ASP A 97 -28.68 17.38 21.28
C ASP A 97 -28.95 17.10 19.78
N ALA A 98 -29.04 15.84 19.36
CA ALA A 98 -29.39 15.47 17.98
C ALA A 98 -30.78 15.96 17.59
N LEU A 99 -31.75 15.85 18.50
CA LEU A 99 -33.12 16.32 18.30
C LEU A 99 -33.18 17.85 18.20
N GLU A 100 -32.44 18.57 19.04
CA GLU A 100 -32.30 20.03 18.93
C GLU A 100 -31.60 20.44 17.62
N LEU A 101 -30.54 19.74 17.23
CA LEU A 101 -29.86 20.00 15.96
C LEU A 101 -30.79 19.77 14.79
N ARG A 102 -31.62 18.72 14.81
CA ARG A 102 -32.63 18.44 13.77
C ARG A 102 -33.69 19.55 13.68
N SER A 103 -34.11 20.13 14.81
CA SER A 103 -35.12 21.20 14.80
C SER A 103 -34.64 22.49 14.14
N ARG A 104 -33.34 22.63 13.85
CA ARG A 104 -32.76 23.76 13.10
C ARG A 104 -32.97 23.69 11.59
N GLY A 105 -33.54 22.59 11.08
CA GLY A 105 -33.94 22.44 9.68
C GLY A 105 -32.78 22.59 8.69
N ALA A 106 -32.85 23.60 7.80
CA ALA A 106 -31.81 23.82 6.79
C ALA A 106 -30.44 24.21 7.37
N ASN A 107 -30.40 24.70 8.63
CA ASN A 107 -29.17 25.08 9.32
C ASN A 107 -28.55 23.92 10.13
N SER A 108 -29.12 22.72 10.04
CA SER A 108 -28.60 21.52 10.71
C SER A 108 -27.31 21.02 10.03
N PRO A 109 -26.28 20.61 10.79
CA PRO A 109 -25.11 19.95 10.23
C PRO A 109 -25.44 18.51 9.83
N PHE A 110 -25.38 18.21 8.53
CA PHE A 110 -25.65 16.86 8.03
C PHE A 110 -24.59 16.39 7.04
N ASN A 111 -24.35 15.08 7.03
CA ASN A 111 -23.41 14.41 6.13
C ASN A 111 -24.18 13.82 4.96
N TYR A 112 -23.99 14.40 3.76
CA TYR A 112 -24.70 14.08 2.50
C TYR A 112 -26.21 14.35 2.52
N ASN A 113 -26.97 13.76 3.46
CA ASN A 113 -28.42 13.85 3.57
C ASN A 113 -28.90 14.20 4.99
N LYS A 114 -30.13 14.71 5.11
CA LYS A 114 -30.74 15.17 6.40
C LYS A 114 -30.97 14.05 7.43
N GLY A 115 -30.88 12.79 7.00
CA GLY A 115 -31.02 11.62 7.87
C GLY A 115 -29.76 11.29 8.65
N ASN A 116 -28.59 11.82 8.27
CA ASN A 116 -27.33 11.62 8.99
C ASN A 116 -26.78 12.96 9.48
N LEU A 117 -26.97 13.26 10.76
CA LEU A 117 -26.48 14.49 11.39
C LEU A 117 -25.04 14.31 11.87
N GLN A 118 -24.19 15.29 11.54
CA GLN A 118 -22.88 15.39 12.17
C GLN A 118 -23.03 16.12 13.51
N GLN A 119 -22.56 15.51 14.59
CA GLN A 119 -22.72 16.02 15.94
C GLN A 119 -21.48 15.70 16.77
N ASP A 120 -20.85 16.74 17.31
CA ASP A 120 -19.74 16.56 18.24
C ASP A 120 -20.25 16.20 19.64
N PRO A 121 -19.54 15.35 20.39
CA PRO A 121 -19.87 15.07 21.79
C PRO A 121 -19.66 16.33 22.66
N PRO A 122 -20.37 16.45 23.81
CA PRO A 122 -20.20 17.58 24.71
C PRO A 122 -18.75 17.67 25.21
N PRO A 123 -18.05 18.81 25.03
CA PRO A 123 -16.63 18.93 25.34
C PRO A 123 -16.38 19.31 26.81
N VAL A 124 -17.15 18.73 27.74
CA VAL A 124 -17.13 19.03 29.20
C VAL A 124 -16.91 17.76 30.03
N GLU A 125 -16.33 17.91 31.22
CA GLU A 125 -15.84 16.80 32.06
C GLU A 125 -16.94 15.77 32.36
N ARG A 126 -18.16 16.24 32.67
CA ARG A 126 -19.32 15.38 33.00
C ARG A 126 -19.65 14.34 31.92
N PHE A 127 -19.31 14.61 30.66
CA PHE A 127 -19.59 13.73 29.52
C PHE A 127 -18.33 13.17 28.87
N PHE A 128 -17.14 13.44 29.44
CA PHE A 128 -15.87 12.94 28.94
C PHE A 128 -15.46 11.68 29.70
N PHE A 129 -15.79 10.52 29.15
CA PHE A 129 -15.48 9.22 29.75
C PHE A 129 -14.21 8.61 29.14
N PRO A 130 -13.14 8.35 29.92
CA PRO A 130 -11.91 7.72 29.43
C PRO A 130 -12.13 6.37 28.74
N GLN A 131 -13.10 5.58 29.20
CA GLN A 131 -13.47 4.30 28.55
C GLN A 131 -13.95 4.47 27.11
N ILE A 132 -14.38 5.68 26.72
CA ILE A 132 -14.77 6.04 25.36
C ILE A 132 -13.64 6.77 24.66
N PHE A 133 -13.26 7.96 25.16
CA PHE A 133 -12.41 8.90 24.43
C PHE A 133 -10.92 8.57 24.45
N THR A 134 -10.46 7.82 25.46
CA THR A 134 -9.05 7.46 25.65
C THR A 134 -8.93 5.98 26.00
N ASN A 135 -9.74 5.14 25.36
CA ASN A 135 -9.84 3.72 25.69
C ASN A 135 -8.47 3.03 25.51
N PRO A 136 -7.92 2.37 26.56
CA PRO A 136 -6.57 1.81 26.50
C PRO A 136 -6.46 0.60 25.56
N ILE A 137 -7.52 -0.21 25.40
CA ILE A 137 -7.54 -1.32 24.42
C ILE A 137 -7.50 -0.77 22.99
N ALA A 138 -8.31 0.25 22.69
CA ALA A 138 -8.27 0.91 21.38
C ALA A 138 -6.89 1.57 21.13
N THR A 139 -6.31 2.18 22.15
CA THR A 139 -4.97 2.79 22.10
C THR A 139 -3.88 1.74 21.87
N GLN A 140 -3.98 0.58 22.51
CA GLN A 140 -3.06 -0.55 22.32
C GLN A 140 -3.08 -1.04 20.87
N ILE A 141 -4.27 -1.26 20.29
CA ILE A 141 -4.41 -1.71 18.90
C ILE A 141 -3.89 -0.65 17.93
N THR A 142 -4.33 0.61 18.11
CA THR A 142 -3.88 1.70 17.23
C THR A 142 -2.39 1.95 17.32
N SER A 143 -1.77 1.82 18.50
CA SER A 143 -0.32 1.91 18.68
C SER A 143 0.44 0.78 17.99
N ALA A 144 -0.11 -0.44 18.03
CA ALA A 144 0.49 -1.60 17.37
C ALA A 144 0.49 -1.47 15.83
N VAL A 145 -0.44 -0.70 15.26
CA VAL A 145 -0.55 -0.48 13.81
C VAL A 145 0.14 0.80 13.34
N LEU A 146 -0.03 1.92 14.06
CA LEU A 146 0.41 3.25 13.64
C LEU A 146 1.80 3.64 14.20
N GLY A 147 2.33 2.85 15.12
CA GLY A 147 3.51 3.19 15.91
C GLY A 147 3.15 3.79 17.28
N PRO A 148 4.14 3.91 18.17
CA PRO A 148 3.90 4.25 19.57
C PRO A 148 3.33 5.65 19.73
N ARG A 149 2.35 5.80 20.62
CA ARG A 149 1.78 7.09 21.01
C ARG A 149 1.11 7.86 19.87
N PRO A 150 0.09 7.27 19.20
CA PRO A 150 -0.65 7.95 18.14
C PRO A 150 -1.29 9.26 18.63
N LYS A 151 -1.61 10.15 17.70
CA LYS A 151 -2.19 11.45 17.99
C LYS A 151 -3.70 11.43 17.85
N LEU A 152 -4.41 11.81 18.89
CA LEU A 152 -5.84 12.09 18.81
C LEU A 152 -6.05 13.57 18.50
N THR A 153 -6.46 13.85 17.27
CA THR A 153 -6.63 15.24 16.77
C THR A 153 -8.02 15.55 16.24
N PHE A 154 -8.89 14.53 16.12
CA PHE A 154 -10.26 14.66 15.66
C PHE A 154 -11.20 13.82 16.53
N CYS A 155 -12.32 14.42 16.95
CA CYS A 155 -13.40 13.75 17.67
C CYS A 155 -14.73 14.37 17.24
N SER A 156 -15.63 13.54 16.70
CA SER A 156 -16.97 13.93 16.28
C SER A 156 -17.92 12.75 16.44
N GLY A 157 -19.13 12.85 15.90
CA GLY A 157 -20.15 11.81 15.95
C GLY A 157 -21.13 11.92 14.80
N ASN A 158 -21.75 10.79 14.49
CA ASN A 158 -22.77 10.65 13.45
C ASN A 158 -24.06 10.13 14.08
N SER A 159 -25.13 10.89 13.93
CA SER A 159 -26.47 10.57 14.44
C SER A 159 -27.39 10.24 13.28
N ALA A 160 -27.70 8.95 13.09
CA ALA A 160 -28.72 8.54 12.12
C ALA A 160 -30.11 8.75 12.73
N MET A 161 -30.82 9.69 12.14
CA MET A 161 -32.11 10.15 12.63
C MET A 161 -33.24 9.21 12.20
N PRO A 162 -34.27 9.04 13.04
CA PRO A 162 -35.50 8.37 12.64
C PRO A 162 -36.10 8.99 11.36
N PRO A 163 -36.81 8.19 10.55
CA PRO A 163 -37.43 8.66 9.34
C PRO A 163 -38.45 9.77 9.63
N VAL A 164 -38.52 10.76 8.74
CA VAL A 164 -39.53 11.83 8.80
C VAL A 164 -40.69 11.45 7.90
N ALA A 165 -41.92 11.60 8.40
CA ALA A 165 -43.12 11.32 7.62
C ALA A 165 -43.10 12.10 6.28
N GLY A 166 -43.25 11.39 5.16
CA GLY A 166 -43.23 11.97 3.81
C GLY A 166 -41.85 12.12 3.16
N ALA A 167 -40.76 11.73 3.81
CA ALA A 167 -39.42 11.68 3.22
C ALA A 167 -38.90 10.23 3.14
N ALA A 168 -38.37 9.83 1.99
CA ALA A 168 -37.73 8.52 1.85
C ALA A 168 -36.39 8.50 2.62
N PRO A 169 -36.10 7.46 3.41
CA PRO A 169 -34.78 7.32 4.05
C PRO A 169 -33.68 7.18 2.99
N GLU A 170 -32.64 8.01 3.06
CA GLU A 170 -31.57 8.05 2.06
C GLU A 170 -30.29 7.38 2.55
N ARG A 171 -29.74 6.48 1.72
CA ARG A 171 -28.40 5.92 1.88
C ARG A 171 -27.35 6.94 1.41
N GLN A 172 -26.23 7.05 2.11
CA GLN A 172 -25.09 7.85 1.64
C GLN A 172 -24.41 7.17 0.43
N PRO A 173 -23.74 7.93 -0.46
CA PRO A 173 -22.83 7.32 -1.42
C PRO A 173 -21.72 6.55 -0.70
N VAL A 174 -21.18 5.51 -1.33
CA VAL A 174 -19.98 4.84 -0.81
C VAL A 174 -18.83 5.82 -0.91
N HIS A 175 -18.08 5.99 0.17
CA HIS A 175 -16.98 6.95 0.24
C HIS A 175 -15.84 6.46 1.14
N SER A 176 -14.68 7.08 0.95
CA SER A 176 -13.55 7.07 1.89
C SER A 176 -13.55 8.37 2.70
N ASP A 177 -13.16 8.31 3.98
CA ASP A 177 -12.95 9.54 4.78
C ASP A 177 -11.62 10.23 4.43
N ALA A 178 -10.73 9.54 3.70
CA ALA A 178 -9.46 10.06 3.23
C ALA A 178 -9.62 10.64 1.81
N ASP A 179 -10.35 11.76 1.72
CA ASP A 179 -10.64 12.49 0.47
C ASP A 179 -9.48 13.40 -0.01
N PHE A 180 -8.25 13.11 0.42
CA PHE A 180 -7.05 13.90 0.20
C PHE A 180 -5.84 13.00 -0.13
N ALA A 181 -4.73 13.59 -0.57
CA ALA A 181 -3.54 12.82 -0.89
C ALA A 181 -2.95 12.19 0.39
N HIS A 182 -2.91 10.87 0.43
CA HIS A 182 -2.53 10.13 1.64
C HIS A 182 -1.56 8.97 1.32
N PRO A 183 -0.79 8.49 2.32
CA PRO A 183 0.02 7.29 2.16
C PRO A 183 -0.82 6.06 1.77
N ASP A 184 -0.16 5.12 1.11
CA ASP A 184 -0.68 3.81 0.71
C ASP A 184 -0.70 2.78 1.87
N HIS A 185 -0.25 3.17 3.05
CA HIS A 185 -0.28 2.38 4.28
C HIS A 185 -1.03 3.11 5.40
N ALA A 186 -1.35 2.40 6.49
CA ALA A 186 -2.10 2.97 7.60
C ALA A 186 -1.37 4.16 8.25
N PHE A 187 -1.96 5.35 8.11
CA PHE A 187 -1.49 6.59 8.72
C PHE A 187 -2.52 7.18 9.69
N ALA A 188 -3.76 6.70 9.63
CA ALA A 188 -4.87 7.12 10.48
C ALA A 188 -5.86 5.96 10.66
N LEU A 189 -6.27 5.71 11.90
CA LEU A 189 -7.30 4.75 12.25
C LEU A 189 -8.46 5.46 12.93
N VAL A 190 -9.67 5.18 12.48
CA VAL A 190 -10.91 5.66 13.10
C VAL A 190 -11.32 4.68 14.19
N VAL A 191 -11.48 5.19 15.40
CA VAL A 191 -12.06 4.50 16.55
C VAL A 191 -13.52 4.92 16.63
N ASN A 192 -14.41 4.02 16.22
CA ASN A 192 -15.85 4.24 16.28
C ASN A 192 -16.46 3.57 17.52
N VAL A 193 -17.29 4.33 18.24
CA VAL A 193 -17.97 3.85 19.46
C VAL A 193 -19.48 4.05 19.31
N PRO A 194 -20.25 2.99 19.02
CA PRO A 194 -21.70 3.03 19.02
C PRO A 194 -22.24 3.25 20.45
N LEU A 195 -23.15 4.21 20.61
CA LEU A 195 -23.79 4.44 21.93
C LEU A 195 -24.97 3.49 22.20
N ILE A 196 -25.48 2.87 21.14
CA ILE A 196 -26.48 1.80 21.18
C ILE A 196 -26.03 0.65 20.27
N GLU A 197 -26.68 -0.51 20.34
CA GLU A 197 -26.46 -1.57 19.35
C GLU A 197 -26.75 -1.04 17.93
N MET A 198 -25.86 -1.35 16.99
CA MET A 198 -26.08 -1.04 15.58
C MET A 198 -26.46 -2.32 14.83
N ASN A 199 -27.51 -2.26 14.03
CA ASN A 199 -27.92 -3.35 13.15
C ASN A 199 -28.49 -2.76 11.83
N PRO A 200 -28.72 -3.60 10.81
CA PRO A 200 -29.22 -3.11 9.53
C PRO A 200 -30.51 -2.28 9.61
N LYS A 201 -31.38 -2.55 10.61
CA LYS A 201 -32.66 -1.86 10.78
C LYS A 201 -32.48 -0.42 11.27
N ASN A 202 -31.54 -0.15 12.18
CA ASN A 202 -31.28 1.19 12.71
C ASN A 202 -30.12 1.92 12.01
N GLY A 203 -29.75 1.45 10.82
CA GLY A 203 -28.74 2.09 9.99
C GLY A 203 -27.30 1.83 10.45
N SER A 204 -26.96 0.57 10.73
CA SER A 204 -25.54 0.19 10.87
C SER A 204 -24.77 0.47 9.59
N THR A 205 -23.52 0.91 9.74
CA THR A 205 -22.69 1.32 8.61
C THR A 205 -22.45 0.16 7.66
N GLU A 206 -22.65 0.39 6.36
CA GLU A 206 -22.22 -0.56 5.34
C GLU A 206 -20.71 -0.42 5.12
N VAL A 207 -19.98 -1.53 5.09
CA VAL A 207 -18.52 -1.57 4.99
C VAL A 207 -18.07 -2.49 3.86
N TRP A 208 -16.98 -2.11 3.21
CA TRP A 208 -16.36 -2.85 2.11
C TRP A 208 -14.97 -3.31 2.55
N LEU A 209 -14.86 -4.55 3.00
CA LEU A 209 -13.64 -5.04 3.62
C LEU A 209 -12.49 -5.12 2.60
N GLY A 210 -11.29 -4.75 3.04
CA GLY A 210 -10.07 -4.80 2.24
C GLY A 210 -9.87 -3.61 1.29
N THR A 211 -10.83 -2.69 1.15
CA THR A 211 -10.70 -1.56 0.21
C THR A 211 -9.83 -0.40 0.71
N HIS A 212 -9.30 -0.50 1.93
CA HIS A 212 -8.28 0.40 2.44
C HIS A 212 -6.90 0.13 1.81
N ASP A 213 -6.71 -1.01 1.16
CA ASP A 213 -5.48 -1.42 0.49
C ASP A 213 -5.67 -1.39 -1.03
N GLY A 214 -4.69 -0.83 -1.76
CA GLY A 214 -4.72 -0.76 -3.23
C GLY A 214 -5.60 0.33 -3.86
N PHE A 215 -6.17 1.27 -3.08
CA PHE A 215 -6.97 2.38 -3.59
C PHE A 215 -6.59 3.73 -2.96
N GLY A 216 -6.40 4.75 -3.81
CA GLY A 216 -6.10 6.13 -3.45
C GLY A 216 -7.14 7.13 -3.95
N LEU A 217 -6.69 8.33 -4.34
CA LEU A 217 -7.55 9.39 -4.85
C LEU A 217 -8.17 9.07 -6.21
N GLU A 218 -7.49 8.26 -7.02
CA GLU A 218 -7.94 7.82 -8.34
C GLU A 218 -9.21 6.96 -8.30
N ALA A 219 -9.50 6.34 -7.15
CA ALA A 219 -10.74 5.60 -6.94
C ALA A 219 -11.94 6.50 -6.61
N GLN A 220 -11.70 7.80 -6.41
CA GLN A 220 -12.66 8.75 -5.88
C GLN A 220 -13.10 9.78 -6.94
N GLU A 221 -14.32 10.29 -6.80
CA GLU A 221 -14.90 11.37 -7.57
C GLU A 221 -15.15 12.60 -6.69
N GLY A 222 -15.11 13.79 -7.29
CA GLY A 222 -15.33 15.07 -6.62
C GLY A 222 -14.03 15.67 -6.04
N LEU A 223 -13.88 16.99 -6.18
CA LEU A 223 -12.69 17.69 -5.68
C LEU A 223 -12.67 17.75 -4.15
N HIS A 224 -11.48 17.70 -3.54
CA HIS A 224 -11.31 17.84 -2.09
C HIS A 224 -12.05 19.08 -1.56
N GLY A 225 -12.97 18.87 -0.61
CA GLY A 225 -13.79 19.94 -0.05
C GLY A 225 -15.15 20.17 -0.73
N GLU A 226 -15.46 19.48 -1.83
CA GLU A 226 -16.81 19.45 -2.41
C GLU A 226 -17.76 18.53 -1.62
N ARG A 227 -19.07 18.74 -1.73
CA ARG A 227 -20.06 17.88 -1.06
C ARG A 227 -20.07 16.43 -1.58
N ALA A 228 -19.49 16.18 -2.75
CA ALA A 228 -19.32 14.86 -3.35
C ALA A 228 -17.92 14.25 -3.12
N SER A 229 -17.00 14.98 -2.49
CA SER A 229 -15.62 14.53 -2.26
C SER A 229 -15.57 13.24 -1.44
N GLY A 230 -14.65 12.35 -1.78
CA GLY A 230 -14.51 11.05 -1.12
C GLY A 230 -15.35 9.93 -1.74
N ARG A 231 -16.32 10.25 -2.62
CA ARG A 231 -17.24 9.28 -3.23
C ARG A 231 -16.49 8.34 -4.16
N ILE A 232 -16.75 7.03 -4.05
CA ILE A 232 -16.14 6.03 -4.93
C ILE A 232 -16.86 5.97 -6.28
N THR A 233 -16.09 5.81 -7.36
CA THR A 233 -16.62 5.67 -8.73
C THR A 233 -17.53 4.45 -8.86
N GLU A 234 -18.63 4.59 -9.63
CA GLU A 234 -19.62 3.50 -9.74
C GLU A 234 -19.03 2.25 -10.42
N SER A 235 -18.15 2.42 -11.40
CA SER A 235 -17.48 1.30 -12.08
C SER A 235 -16.67 0.43 -11.11
N LEU A 236 -15.94 1.03 -10.17
CA LEU A 236 -15.21 0.29 -9.14
C LEU A 236 -16.16 -0.41 -8.17
N LEU A 237 -17.26 0.25 -7.79
CA LEU A 237 -18.28 -0.37 -6.93
C LEU A 237 -18.92 -1.58 -7.59
N GLU A 238 -19.22 -1.52 -8.89
CA GLU A 238 -19.75 -2.66 -9.64
C GLU A 238 -18.79 -3.83 -9.68
N THR A 239 -17.51 -3.59 -9.97
CA THR A 239 -16.47 -4.62 -9.92
C THR A 239 -16.39 -5.24 -8.53
N ARG A 240 -16.37 -4.41 -7.49
CA ARG A 240 -16.23 -4.89 -6.12
C ARG A 240 -17.47 -5.63 -5.62
N ARG A 241 -18.69 -5.26 -6.04
CA ARG A 241 -19.91 -6.05 -5.77
C ARG A 241 -19.85 -7.48 -6.31
N ARG A 242 -19.14 -7.69 -7.43
CA ARG A 242 -19.01 -9.02 -8.06
C ARG A 242 -17.98 -9.89 -7.35
N THR A 243 -16.88 -9.31 -6.89
CA THR A 243 -15.78 -10.07 -6.25
C THR A 243 -15.94 -10.17 -4.74
N ASP A 244 -16.16 -9.04 -4.07
CA ASP A 244 -16.12 -8.89 -2.61
C ASP A 244 -17.21 -7.89 -2.18
N PRO A 245 -18.48 -8.33 -2.14
CA PRO A 245 -19.61 -7.45 -1.89
C PRO A 245 -19.58 -6.87 -0.47
N PRO A 246 -20.23 -5.70 -0.26
CA PRO A 246 -20.26 -5.07 1.06
C PRO A 246 -21.04 -5.90 2.09
N SER A 247 -20.75 -5.60 3.35
CA SER A 247 -21.51 -6.11 4.49
C SER A 247 -22.10 -4.97 5.31
N GLN A 248 -23.20 -5.25 6.00
CA GLN A 248 -23.81 -4.34 6.95
C GLN A 248 -23.94 -5.08 8.28
N PRO A 249 -22.90 -5.03 9.14
CA PRO A 249 -22.80 -5.88 10.33
C PRO A 249 -23.78 -5.47 11.43
N VAL A 250 -24.01 -6.41 12.35
CA VAL A 250 -24.59 -6.12 13.67
C VAL A 250 -23.43 -5.90 14.64
N ILE A 251 -23.42 -4.75 15.32
CA ILE A 251 -22.40 -4.36 16.29
C ILE A 251 -23.08 -4.23 17.66
N PRO A 252 -22.83 -5.17 18.58
CA PRO A 252 -23.38 -5.11 19.94
C PRO A 252 -22.99 -3.81 20.65
N LYS A 253 -23.87 -3.31 21.52
CA LYS A 253 -23.54 -2.23 22.45
C LYS A 253 -22.32 -2.61 23.30
N GLY A 254 -21.50 -1.64 23.68
CA GLY A 254 -20.24 -1.89 24.40
C GLY A 254 -19.04 -2.21 23.51
N SER A 255 -19.25 -2.35 22.19
CA SER A 255 -18.17 -2.59 21.23
C SER A 255 -17.46 -1.30 20.82
N ILE A 256 -16.19 -1.44 20.41
CA ILE A 256 -15.45 -0.44 19.65
C ILE A 256 -15.09 -1.04 18.29
N ILE A 257 -15.20 -0.23 17.24
CA ILE A 257 -14.77 -0.59 15.90
C ILE A 257 -13.49 0.20 15.60
N ILE A 258 -12.44 -0.47 15.13
CA ILE A 258 -11.20 0.18 14.70
C ILE A 258 -11.07 -0.08 13.21
N ARG A 259 -11.09 0.99 12.42
CA ARG A 259 -11.03 0.91 10.95
C ARG A 259 -9.98 1.84 10.37
N ASP A 260 -9.43 1.47 9.24
CA ASP A 260 -8.58 2.35 8.44
C ASP A 260 -9.41 3.54 7.92
N LEU A 261 -8.84 4.75 7.96
CA LEU A 261 -9.49 5.96 7.46
C LEU A 261 -9.87 5.84 5.96
N ARG A 262 -9.12 5.03 5.21
CA ARG A 262 -9.29 4.82 3.77
C ARG A 262 -10.38 3.79 3.43
N LEU A 263 -10.87 3.03 4.41
CA LEU A 263 -11.83 1.96 4.17
C LEU A 263 -13.14 2.52 3.60
N TRP A 264 -13.62 1.92 2.51
CA TRP A 264 -14.85 2.37 1.88
C TRP A 264 -16.06 1.97 2.72
N HIS A 265 -16.98 2.92 2.88
CA HIS A 265 -18.17 2.70 3.69
C HIS A 265 -19.31 3.62 3.24
N ALA A 266 -20.51 3.33 3.74
CA ALA A 266 -21.69 4.17 3.54
C ALA A 266 -22.57 4.20 4.79
N GLY A 267 -23.01 5.40 5.17
CA GLY A 267 -24.09 5.56 6.14
C GLY A 267 -25.42 5.04 5.58
N MET A 268 -26.02 4.10 6.29
CA MET A 268 -27.28 3.46 5.89
C MET A 268 -28.48 4.16 6.55
N PRO A 269 -29.65 4.17 5.90
CA PRO A 269 -30.86 4.74 6.46
C PRO A 269 -31.26 4.07 7.78
N ASN A 270 -31.81 4.87 8.68
CA ASN A 270 -32.41 4.38 9.92
C ASN A 270 -33.92 4.18 9.72
N HIS A 271 -34.42 2.98 10.03
CA HIS A 271 -35.82 2.60 9.92
C HIS A 271 -36.48 2.36 11.28
N THR A 272 -35.84 2.77 12.38
CA THR A 272 -36.39 2.72 13.74
C THR A 272 -36.78 4.11 14.23
N ASP A 273 -37.49 4.16 15.36
CA ASP A 273 -37.90 5.41 16.01
C ASP A 273 -36.80 6.00 16.91
N ASP A 274 -35.70 5.27 17.10
CA ASP A 274 -34.58 5.67 17.94
C ASP A 274 -33.53 6.45 17.14
N VAL A 275 -32.93 7.48 17.76
CA VAL A 275 -31.73 8.13 17.20
C VAL A 275 -30.52 7.24 17.45
N ARG A 276 -29.85 6.81 16.37
CA ARG A 276 -28.63 5.99 16.47
C ARG A 276 -27.40 6.88 16.45
N VAL A 277 -26.74 7.04 17.59
CA VAL A 277 -25.51 7.83 17.74
C VAL A 277 -24.28 6.92 17.70
N MET A 278 -23.29 7.29 16.89
CA MET A 278 -21.96 6.65 16.86
C MET A 278 -20.88 7.73 16.89
N LEU A 279 -19.97 7.64 17.86
CA LEU A 279 -18.80 8.51 17.94
C LEU A 279 -17.73 8.10 16.92
N ALA A 280 -16.90 9.05 16.52
CA ALA A 280 -15.75 8.86 15.66
C ALA A 280 -14.56 9.66 16.19
N MET A 281 -13.56 8.98 16.74
CA MET A 281 -12.26 9.56 17.03
C MET A 281 -11.25 9.10 15.99
N ILE A 282 -10.34 9.96 15.55
CA ILE A 282 -9.28 9.56 14.60
C ILE A 282 -7.93 9.62 15.30
N HIS A 283 -7.27 8.46 15.36
CA HIS A 283 -5.89 8.31 15.81
C HIS A 283 -4.98 8.39 14.60
N PHE A 284 -4.14 9.42 14.53
CA PHE A 284 -3.14 9.58 13.48
C PHE A 284 -1.79 9.02 13.95
N ALA A 285 -1.01 8.49 13.02
CA ALA A 285 0.35 8.09 13.32
C ALA A 285 1.17 9.27 13.87
N PRO A 286 2.11 9.05 14.81
CA PRO A 286 2.88 10.13 15.42
C PRO A 286 3.62 10.99 14.38
N TRP A 287 4.13 10.33 13.33
CA TRP A 287 4.86 10.92 12.22
C TRP A 287 3.96 11.60 11.18
N TYR A 288 2.64 11.36 11.17
CA TYR A 288 1.76 11.91 10.15
C TYR A 288 1.47 13.39 10.41
N ARG A 289 1.63 14.25 9.42
CA ARG A 289 1.73 15.72 9.54
C ARG A 289 0.46 16.50 9.94
N ASN A 290 -0.59 15.82 10.42
CA ASN A 290 -1.85 16.42 10.86
C ASN A 290 -1.68 17.42 12.02
N GLN A 291 -2.22 18.63 11.86
CA GLN A 291 -2.11 19.75 12.82
C GLN A 291 -3.41 20.03 13.61
N MET A 292 -4.46 19.24 13.41
CA MET A 292 -5.72 19.48 14.08
C MET A 292 -5.59 19.31 15.59
N LYS A 293 -6.46 20.00 16.32
CA LYS A 293 -6.58 19.90 17.77
C LYS A 293 -8.04 19.85 18.17
N LEU A 294 -8.33 19.09 19.21
CA LEU A 294 -9.64 19.08 19.85
C LEU A 294 -9.86 20.40 20.59
N GLU A 295 -11.11 20.85 20.69
CA GLU A 295 -11.48 21.94 21.59
C GLU A 295 -12.20 21.34 22.79
N LEU A 296 -11.55 21.39 23.96
CA LEU A 296 -12.07 20.81 25.20
C LEU A 296 -12.08 21.86 26.31
N ALA A 297 -13.06 21.74 27.22
CA ALA A 297 -13.08 22.55 28.43
C ALA A 297 -11.84 22.26 29.30
N GLU A 298 -11.29 23.30 29.93
CA GLU A 298 -10.07 23.20 30.75
C GLU A 298 -10.20 22.19 31.91
N GLU A 299 -11.42 21.97 32.41
CA GLU A 299 -11.74 20.94 33.41
C GLU A 299 -11.41 19.50 32.98
N ILE A 300 -11.34 19.20 31.67
CA ILE A 300 -10.99 17.87 31.16
C ILE A 300 -9.47 17.62 31.24
N LYS A 301 -8.66 18.67 31.40
CA LYS A 301 -7.19 18.58 31.36
C LYS A 301 -6.59 17.48 32.25
N PRO A 302 -7.02 17.29 33.51
CA PRO A 302 -6.51 16.20 34.34
C PRO A 302 -6.77 14.81 33.75
N LEU A 303 -7.91 14.59 33.08
CA LEU A 303 -8.26 13.32 32.44
C LEU A 303 -7.42 13.08 31.18
N VAL A 304 -7.17 14.12 30.40
CA VAL A 304 -6.30 14.05 29.21
C VAL A 304 -4.83 13.78 29.60
N GLU A 305 -4.32 14.43 30.64
CA GLU A 305 -2.93 14.26 31.09
C GLU A 305 -2.66 12.88 31.70
N GLN A 306 -3.69 12.16 32.16
CA GLN A 306 -3.58 10.76 32.58
C GLN A 306 -3.30 9.81 31.43
N SER A 307 -3.70 10.17 30.20
CA SER A 307 -3.49 9.36 29.00
C SER A 307 -2.05 9.51 28.48
N LYS A 308 -1.17 8.59 28.88
CA LYS A 308 0.26 8.61 28.47
C LYS A 308 0.50 8.02 27.09
N GLU A 309 -0.27 7.00 26.73
CA GLU A 309 -0.10 6.21 25.49
C GLU A 309 -0.81 6.83 24.27
N LEU A 310 -1.62 7.87 24.45
CA LEU A 310 -2.30 8.59 23.37
C LEU A 310 -1.94 10.09 23.46
N ASP A 311 -1.42 10.66 22.39
CA ASP A 311 -1.08 12.08 22.31
C ASP A 311 -2.30 12.90 21.92
N ILE A 312 -3.04 13.39 22.92
CA ILE A 312 -4.28 14.13 22.71
C ILE A 312 -3.93 15.61 22.50
N ARG A 313 -4.16 16.10 21.29
CA ARG A 313 -3.86 17.49 20.92
C ARG A 313 -5.07 18.36 21.18
N VAL A 314 -4.96 19.31 22.11
CA VAL A 314 -6.11 20.08 22.61
C VAL A 314 -5.80 21.58 22.63
N ASP A 315 -6.77 22.39 22.22
CA ASP A 315 -6.88 23.80 22.56
C ASP A 315 -7.89 23.96 23.70
N TRP A 316 -7.38 24.36 24.87
CA TRP A 316 -8.16 24.49 26.11
C TRP A 316 -9.04 25.72 26.07
N ARG A 317 -10.29 25.57 26.51
CA ARG A 317 -11.25 26.66 26.61
C ARG A 317 -11.71 26.87 28.06
N GLN A 318 -11.72 28.13 28.51
CA GLN A 318 -12.08 28.54 29.88
C GLN A 318 -13.59 28.71 30.10
N ASP A 319 -14.38 28.82 29.03
CA ASP A 319 -15.80 29.17 29.15
C ASP A 319 -16.60 28.00 29.73
N LYS A 320 -17.21 28.22 30.91
CA LYS A 320 -17.99 27.24 31.69
C LYS A 320 -19.44 27.15 31.22
N SER A 321 -19.76 27.63 30.02
CA SER A 321 -21.14 27.64 29.57
C SER A 321 -21.64 26.20 29.37
N ASN A 322 -22.43 25.72 30.32
CA ASN A 322 -23.31 24.55 30.24
C ASN A 322 -24.34 24.65 29.08
N SER A 323 -24.21 25.64 28.19
CA SER A 323 -25.11 25.89 27.09
C SER A 323 -24.78 24.93 25.95
N LEU A 324 -25.57 23.86 25.88
CA LEU A 324 -26.11 23.12 24.71
C LEU A 324 -25.33 23.13 23.39
N ILE A 325 -24.85 24.28 22.93
CA ILE A 325 -23.95 24.45 21.80
C ILE A 325 -22.98 25.54 22.24
N TRP A 326 -21.68 25.23 22.36
CA TRP A 326 -20.63 26.21 22.65
C TRP A 326 -20.89 27.52 21.85
N PRO A 327 -20.88 28.73 22.47
CA PRO A 327 -21.32 29.95 21.81
C PRO A 327 -20.50 30.24 20.54
N ARG A 328 -21.08 29.88 19.39
CA ARG A 328 -20.59 30.07 18.01
C ARG A 328 -20.66 31.55 17.58
N LYS A 329 -20.07 32.46 18.34
CA LYS A 329 -20.21 33.91 18.06
C LYS A 329 -19.25 34.50 17.01
N LEU A 330 -18.40 33.72 16.35
CA LEU A 330 -17.43 34.28 15.37
C LEU A 330 -17.18 33.48 14.06
N ALA A 331 -17.97 32.46 13.72
CA ALA A 331 -17.85 31.82 12.41
C ALA A 331 -19.22 31.46 11.85
N GLY A 332 -19.51 31.92 10.63
CA GLY A 332 -20.79 31.72 9.97
C GLY A 332 -21.28 30.28 10.00
N ASN A 333 -22.52 30.12 10.44
CA ASN A 333 -23.52 29.12 10.05
C ASN A 333 -23.17 27.62 9.89
N HIS A 334 -22.04 27.08 10.36
CA HIS A 334 -21.70 25.69 10.05
C HIS A 334 -21.05 24.90 11.22
N GLY A 335 -21.90 24.11 11.86
CA GLY A 335 -21.72 22.67 12.12
C GLY A 335 -20.57 22.05 12.90
N SER A 336 -19.31 22.16 12.48
CA SER A 336 -18.43 20.97 12.51
C SER A 336 -16.95 21.29 12.74
N GLN A 337 -16.23 20.40 13.44
CA GLN A 337 -14.77 20.42 13.63
C GLN A 337 -13.96 19.91 12.41
N THR A 338 -14.60 19.78 11.25
CA THR A 338 -13.95 19.25 10.03
C THR A 338 -12.87 20.18 9.44
N CYS A 339 -11.91 19.56 8.73
CA CYS A 339 -10.86 20.22 7.93
C CYS A 339 -11.45 21.32 7.02
N ARG A 340 -12.68 21.13 6.50
CA ARG A 340 -13.42 22.07 5.65
C ARG A 340 -13.74 23.42 6.31
N LEU A 341 -14.01 23.44 7.62
CA LEU A 341 -14.44 24.66 8.33
C LEU A 341 -13.30 25.43 8.96
N ARG A 342 -12.27 24.73 9.45
CA ARG A 342 -11.09 25.36 10.06
C ARG A 342 -10.07 25.84 9.03
N LYS A 343 -10.26 25.53 7.73
CA LYS A 343 -9.27 25.75 6.65
C LYS A 343 -7.91 25.13 6.96
N LEU A 344 -7.88 24.13 7.84
CA LEU A 344 -6.70 23.35 8.18
C LEU A 344 -6.81 22.06 7.39
N LYS A 345 -5.82 21.75 6.56
CA LYS A 345 -5.86 20.52 5.78
C LYS A 345 -5.41 19.34 6.64
N CYS A 346 -6.09 18.21 6.46
CA CYS A 346 -5.84 16.98 7.20
C CYS A 346 -4.41 16.42 6.93
N ASP A 347 -3.79 16.86 5.84
CA ASP A 347 -2.52 16.41 5.25
C ASP A 347 -1.43 17.49 5.14
N GLU A 348 -1.62 18.71 5.66
CA GLU A 348 -0.59 19.77 5.60
C GLU A 348 0.20 19.88 6.91
N GLY A 349 1.54 19.88 6.81
CA GLY A 349 2.43 20.21 7.92
C GLY A 349 2.55 21.72 8.12
N MET A 350 3.00 22.17 9.31
CA MET A 350 3.37 23.57 9.48
C MET A 350 4.48 23.96 8.48
N PRO A 351 4.41 25.13 7.83
CA PRO A 351 5.54 25.63 7.05
C PRO A 351 6.75 25.76 7.99
N ILE A 352 7.83 25.07 7.63
CA ILE A 352 9.09 25.15 8.37
C ILE A 352 9.59 26.58 8.23
N ARG A 353 9.45 27.38 9.30
CA ARG A 353 10.09 28.67 9.39
C ARG A 353 11.58 28.39 9.58
N HIS A 354 12.38 28.52 8.52
CA HIS A 354 13.84 28.48 8.61
C HIS A 354 14.29 29.60 9.57
N GLN A 355 14.41 29.29 10.86
CA GLN A 355 15.20 30.10 11.76
C GLN A 355 16.66 29.84 11.38
N ARG A 356 17.31 30.86 10.80
CA ARG A 356 18.76 30.96 10.77
C ARG A 356 19.25 30.78 12.20
N ILE A 357 19.81 29.61 12.49
CA ILE A 357 20.54 29.39 13.74
C ILE A 357 21.88 30.10 13.58
N THR A 358 21.98 31.28 14.19
CA THR A 358 23.27 31.86 14.54
C THR A 358 23.91 31.00 15.62
N SER A 359 25.13 30.56 15.36
CA SER A 359 25.99 29.77 16.22
C SER A 359 26.07 30.33 17.65
N ALA A 360 25.59 29.58 18.64
CA ALA A 360 26.13 29.62 20.00
C ALA A 360 25.71 28.38 20.80
N GLN A 361 26.71 27.78 21.46
CA GLN A 361 26.64 26.86 22.61
C GLN A 361 26.45 25.36 22.34
N LYS A 362 27.61 24.74 22.08
CA LYS A 362 28.01 23.38 22.45
C LYS A 362 28.12 23.25 23.97
N GLU A 363 27.70 22.09 24.49
CA GLU A 363 28.05 21.40 25.77
C GLU A 363 26.76 20.72 26.27
N THR A 364 26.62 19.42 26.48
CA THR A 364 27.52 18.29 26.68
C THR A 364 26.70 16.99 26.47
N THR A 365 27.22 16.03 25.70
CA THR A 365 27.11 14.56 25.94
C THR A 365 27.85 13.83 24.81
N ASN A 366 29.19 13.88 24.82
CA ASN A 366 30.05 13.07 23.97
C ASN A 366 30.35 11.73 24.67
N ALA A 367 29.98 10.62 24.02
CA ALA A 367 30.69 9.33 24.14
C ALA A 367 30.17 8.27 23.15
N ALA A 368 28.92 8.38 22.66
CA ALA A 368 28.32 7.36 21.78
C ALA A 368 28.19 7.78 20.29
N GLU A 369 28.36 9.07 19.97
CA GLU A 369 28.24 9.58 18.59
C GLU A 369 29.57 9.61 17.81
N GLU A 370 30.71 9.43 18.48
CA GLU A 370 32.04 9.61 17.87
C GLU A 370 32.43 8.53 16.85
N THR A 371 31.67 7.44 16.71
CA THR A 371 31.94 6.42 15.66
C THR A 371 31.05 6.57 14.43
N ILE A 372 29.99 7.39 14.48
CA ILE A 372 29.01 7.52 13.38
C ILE A 372 29.18 8.85 12.62
N SER A 373 29.76 9.88 13.25
CA SER A 373 29.89 11.23 12.69
C SER A 373 31.02 11.44 11.67
N SER A 374 31.95 10.49 11.48
CA SER A 374 33.15 10.75 10.66
C SER A 374 33.01 10.57 9.15
N PHE A 375 31.81 10.21 8.64
CA PHE A 375 31.60 9.88 7.22
C PHE A 375 30.69 10.86 6.46
N GLU A 376 30.24 11.95 7.07
CA GLU A 376 29.22 12.81 6.43
C GLU A 376 29.75 13.70 5.30
N HIS A 377 31.07 13.76 5.05
CA HIS A 377 31.67 14.56 3.97
C HIS A 377 32.83 13.82 3.25
N GLU A 378 32.74 12.51 3.05
CA GLU A 378 33.71 11.79 2.21
C GLU A 378 33.24 11.74 0.74
N GLU A 379 34.12 12.08 -0.20
CA GLU A 379 33.86 11.88 -1.63
C GLU A 379 33.69 10.38 -1.95
N ALA A 380 32.79 10.04 -2.88
CA ALA A 380 32.46 8.65 -3.23
C ALA A 380 33.69 7.80 -3.61
N LEU A 381 34.66 8.44 -4.27
CA LEU A 381 35.94 7.83 -4.62
C LEU A 381 36.83 7.52 -3.40
N CYS A 382 36.75 8.34 -2.34
CA CYS A 382 37.51 8.11 -1.10
C CYS A 382 36.95 6.90 -0.35
N SER A 383 35.63 6.73 -0.31
CA SER A 383 34.99 5.58 0.35
C SER A 383 35.39 4.24 -0.27
N LEU A 384 35.67 4.19 -1.58
CA LEU A 384 36.15 2.97 -2.27
C LEU A 384 37.55 2.52 -1.85
N ARG A 385 38.32 3.34 -1.11
CA ARG A 385 39.63 2.95 -0.55
C ARG A 385 39.49 2.04 0.67
N ASN A 386 38.29 1.95 1.25
CA ASN A 386 38.00 1.00 2.30
C ASN A 386 37.87 -0.42 1.70
N GLU A 387 38.62 -1.38 2.24
CA GLU A 387 38.66 -2.76 1.74
C GLU A 387 37.28 -3.43 1.69
N GLN A 388 36.45 -3.23 2.71
CA GLN A 388 35.10 -3.82 2.75
C GLN A 388 34.18 -3.20 1.69
N VAL A 389 34.32 -1.89 1.44
CA VAL A 389 33.59 -1.18 0.38
C VAL A 389 34.03 -1.68 -1.00
N ALA A 390 35.35 -1.80 -1.22
CA ALA A 390 35.90 -2.31 -2.47
C ALA A 390 35.40 -3.73 -2.79
N GLN A 391 35.37 -4.63 -1.81
CA GLN A 391 34.88 -6.00 -1.98
C GLN A 391 33.38 -6.10 -2.28
N LEU A 392 32.58 -5.15 -1.79
CA LEU A 392 31.14 -5.06 -2.12
C LEU A 392 30.94 -4.50 -3.53
N PHE A 393 31.71 -3.48 -3.90
CA PHE A 393 31.68 -2.89 -5.22
C PHE A 393 32.16 -3.88 -6.30
N GLU A 394 33.21 -4.65 -6.04
CA GLU A 394 33.68 -5.73 -6.90
C GLU A 394 32.61 -6.81 -7.07
N HIS A 395 31.93 -7.21 -5.98
CA HIS A 395 30.83 -8.17 -6.03
C HIS A 395 29.68 -7.69 -6.90
N TYR A 396 29.34 -6.40 -6.83
CA TYR A 396 28.36 -5.81 -7.72
C TYR A 396 28.79 -5.96 -9.19
N LEU A 397 30.04 -5.60 -9.53
CA LEU A 397 30.55 -5.68 -10.90
C LEU A 397 30.57 -7.11 -11.46
N GLN A 398 31.04 -8.07 -10.67
CA GLN A 398 31.28 -9.44 -11.14
C GLN A 398 30.03 -10.33 -11.12
N VAL A 399 29.01 -9.97 -10.32
CA VAL A 399 27.83 -10.82 -10.10
C VAL A 399 26.54 -10.08 -10.43
N LEU A 400 26.30 -8.93 -9.79
CA LEU A 400 24.97 -8.33 -9.75
C LEU A 400 24.66 -7.47 -10.98
N ALA A 401 25.62 -6.68 -11.46
CA ALA A 401 25.44 -5.84 -12.65
C ALA A 401 25.09 -6.67 -13.89
N LEU A 402 25.64 -7.88 -13.99
CA LEU A 402 25.38 -8.81 -15.08
C LEU A 402 23.91 -9.26 -15.17
N TRP A 403 23.16 -9.21 -14.06
CA TRP A 403 21.72 -9.52 -14.07
C TRP A 403 20.92 -8.45 -14.82
N TYR A 404 21.33 -7.19 -14.67
CA TYR A 404 20.71 -6.04 -15.31
C TYR A 404 21.09 -5.92 -16.79
N ASP A 405 22.34 -6.27 -17.10
CA ASP A 405 22.93 -6.18 -18.44
C ASP A 405 22.54 -7.35 -19.36
N LEU A 406 21.64 -8.25 -18.94
CA LEU A 406 21.24 -9.44 -19.72
C LEU A 406 20.78 -9.10 -21.15
N ASN A 407 20.05 -7.99 -21.31
CA ASN A 407 19.53 -7.49 -22.58
C ASN A 407 20.15 -6.13 -22.96
N ASP A 408 21.40 -5.88 -22.55
CA ASP A 408 22.15 -4.66 -22.85
C ASP A 408 23.60 -5.02 -23.19
N LEU A 409 23.91 -5.08 -24.48
CA LEU A 409 25.25 -5.39 -24.96
C LEU A 409 26.27 -4.27 -24.67
N ASP A 410 25.84 -3.06 -24.31
CA ASP A 410 26.75 -1.98 -23.90
C ASP A 410 27.14 -2.07 -22.41
N CYS A 411 26.58 -3.07 -21.70
CA CYS A 411 26.74 -3.38 -20.28
C CYS A 411 26.63 -2.13 -19.42
N THR A 412 25.53 -1.38 -19.54
CA THR A 412 25.37 -0.07 -18.91
C THR A 412 25.49 -0.15 -17.39
N PHE A 413 24.93 -1.18 -16.73
CA PHE A 413 25.00 -1.34 -15.28
C PHE A 413 26.40 -1.71 -14.78
N ALA A 414 27.14 -2.55 -15.51
CA ALA A 414 28.52 -2.86 -15.16
C ALA A 414 29.47 -1.70 -15.46
N ARG A 415 29.27 -0.99 -16.58
CA ARG A 415 30.23 -0.01 -17.10
C ARG A 415 29.90 1.43 -16.72
N LEU A 416 28.73 1.94 -17.09
CA LEU A 416 28.38 3.34 -16.91
C LEU A 416 27.91 3.62 -15.48
N VAL A 417 27.02 2.80 -14.94
CA VAL A 417 26.51 2.95 -13.57
C VAL A 417 27.65 2.89 -12.56
N SER A 418 28.55 1.93 -12.68
CA SER A 418 29.75 1.82 -11.83
C SER A 418 30.70 3.00 -11.97
N ARG A 419 30.86 3.55 -13.19
CA ARG A 419 31.70 4.73 -13.40
C ARG A 419 31.09 5.98 -12.77
N GLU A 420 29.78 6.16 -12.86
CA GLU A 420 29.09 7.29 -12.23
C GLU A 420 28.98 7.13 -10.71
N ALA A 421 28.90 5.89 -10.19
CA ALA A 421 28.92 5.62 -8.75
C ALA A 421 30.21 6.10 -8.07
N GLN A 422 31.34 6.15 -8.78
CA GLN A 422 32.59 6.72 -8.26
C GLN A 422 32.50 8.23 -7.96
N LYS A 423 31.49 8.90 -8.50
CA LYS A 423 31.27 10.35 -8.36
C LYS A 423 29.95 10.68 -7.67
N SER A 424 29.04 9.72 -7.58
CA SER A 424 27.69 9.88 -7.05
C SER A 424 27.51 9.04 -5.79
N GLN A 425 27.43 9.71 -4.64
CA GLN A 425 27.10 9.04 -3.38
C GLN A 425 25.75 8.34 -3.45
N LEU A 426 24.80 8.89 -4.21
CA LEU A 426 23.48 8.30 -4.40
C LEU A 426 23.57 6.89 -5.03
N LEU A 427 24.29 6.76 -6.14
CA LEU A 427 24.49 5.46 -6.81
C LEU A 427 25.40 4.53 -6.00
N LEU A 428 26.48 5.06 -5.41
CA LEU A 428 27.40 4.25 -4.62
C LEU A 428 26.69 3.58 -3.45
N ASN A 429 25.89 4.34 -2.68
CA ASN A 429 25.15 3.77 -1.56
C ASN A 429 24.13 2.71 -2.04
N ALA A 430 23.47 2.89 -3.19
CA ALA A 430 22.54 1.88 -3.74
C ALA A 430 23.25 0.58 -4.11
N ILE A 431 24.39 0.68 -4.83
CA ILE A 431 25.23 -0.46 -5.21
C ILE A 431 25.69 -1.23 -3.97
N LEU A 432 26.21 -0.52 -2.97
CA LEU A 432 26.76 -1.14 -1.77
C LEU A 432 25.66 -1.77 -0.91
N ALA A 433 24.48 -1.14 -0.81
CA ALA A 433 23.33 -1.70 -0.13
C ALA A 433 22.93 -3.04 -0.76
N PHE A 434 22.72 -3.05 -2.08
CA PHE A 434 22.31 -4.24 -2.81
C PHE A 434 23.36 -5.36 -2.72
N ALA A 435 24.64 -5.03 -2.92
CA ALA A 435 25.74 -5.98 -2.81
C ALA A 435 25.86 -6.60 -1.41
N ALA A 436 25.76 -5.78 -0.36
CA ALA A 436 25.82 -6.25 1.03
C ALA A 436 24.65 -7.17 1.35
N MET A 437 23.43 -6.80 0.93
CA MET A 437 22.25 -7.60 1.17
C MET A 437 22.29 -8.93 0.42
N HIS A 438 22.76 -8.92 -0.84
CA HIS A 438 22.97 -10.16 -1.59
C HIS A 438 23.98 -11.08 -0.89
N LYS A 439 25.18 -10.57 -0.54
CA LYS A 439 26.18 -11.38 0.20
C LYS A 439 25.63 -11.90 1.53
N CYS A 440 24.83 -11.11 2.23
CA CYS A 440 24.12 -11.52 3.45
C CYS A 440 23.23 -12.74 3.18
N ARG A 441 22.40 -12.70 2.14
CA ARG A 441 21.52 -13.82 1.75
C ARG A 441 22.26 -15.03 1.20
N THR A 442 23.49 -14.87 0.70
CA THR A 442 24.29 -15.97 0.18
C THR A 442 25.36 -16.49 1.16
N GLY A 443 25.31 -16.10 2.44
CA GLY A 443 26.09 -16.75 3.50
C GLY A 443 26.89 -15.81 4.42
N GLN A 444 26.89 -14.50 4.20
CA GLN A 444 27.62 -13.53 5.03
C GLN A 444 26.67 -12.67 5.88
N SER A 445 25.95 -13.29 6.82
CA SER A 445 24.88 -12.65 7.60
C SER A 445 25.29 -11.39 8.36
N SER A 446 26.58 -11.23 8.69
CA SER A 446 27.12 -10.03 9.34
C SER A 446 26.99 -8.75 8.51
N LEU A 447 26.80 -8.86 7.18
CA LEU A 447 26.66 -7.70 6.29
C LEU A 447 25.26 -7.07 6.29
N LYS A 448 24.29 -7.66 7.02
CA LYS A 448 22.91 -7.17 7.05
C LYS A 448 22.81 -5.70 7.48
N GLU A 449 23.36 -5.37 8.65
CA GLU A 449 23.32 -4.01 9.19
C GLU A 449 24.10 -3.01 8.34
N LEU A 450 25.19 -3.47 7.72
CA LEU A 450 25.96 -2.66 6.79
C LEU A 450 25.14 -2.30 5.54
N GLY A 451 24.44 -3.28 4.96
CA GLY A 451 23.52 -3.07 3.85
C GLY A 451 22.37 -2.14 4.21
N HIS A 452 21.78 -2.29 5.40
CA HIS A 452 20.77 -1.37 5.94
C HIS A 452 21.31 0.07 6.08
N GLY A 453 22.56 0.23 6.53
CA GLY A 453 23.20 1.54 6.64
C GLY A 453 23.35 2.24 5.29
N TYR A 454 23.83 1.53 4.26
CA TYR A 454 23.93 2.07 2.90
C TYR A 454 22.55 2.38 2.30
N HIS A 455 21.57 1.51 2.50
CA HIS A 455 20.18 1.73 2.06
C HIS A 455 19.59 3.02 2.65
N ASN A 456 19.70 3.20 3.98
CA ASN A 456 19.20 4.39 4.67
C ASN A 456 19.88 5.68 4.18
N ARG A 457 21.20 5.65 3.93
CA ARG A 457 21.91 6.80 3.34
C ARG A 457 21.42 7.11 1.94
N CYS A 458 21.25 6.10 1.10
CA CYS A 458 20.71 6.25 -0.25
C CYS A 458 19.30 6.86 -0.23
N LEU A 459 18.43 6.38 0.66
CA LEU A 459 17.06 6.88 0.81
C LEU A 459 17.01 8.35 1.24
N ARG A 460 17.88 8.78 2.17
CA ARG A 460 17.99 10.21 2.56
C ARG A 460 18.35 11.08 1.36
N LEU A 461 19.32 10.65 0.55
CA LEU A 461 19.73 11.37 -0.65
C LEU A 461 18.61 11.42 -1.71
N LEU A 462 17.85 10.34 -1.89
CA LEU A 462 16.69 10.33 -2.80
C LEU A 462 15.58 11.30 -2.36
N ILE A 463 15.30 11.38 -1.05
CA ILE A 463 14.26 12.26 -0.50
C ILE A 463 14.60 13.74 -0.71
N GLU A 464 15.89 14.08 -0.74
CA GLU A 464 16.37 15.45 -0.94
C GLU A 464 16.37 15.89 -2.42
N LEU A 465 16.19 14.97 -3.37
CA LEU A 465 16.19 15.30 -4.80
C LEU A 465 14.97 16.14 -5.20
N GLN A 466 15.22 17.14 -6.02
CA GLN A 466 14.21 17.94 -6.71
C GLN A 466 14.08 17.50 -8.17
N GLN A 467 12.92 17.73 -8.80
CA GLN A 467 12.72 17.38 -10.22
C GLN A 467 13.70 18.07 -11.18
N SER A 468 14.24 19.23 -10.80
CA SER A 468 15.24 19.97 -11.58
C SER A 468 16.64 19.40 -11.47
N ASP A 469 16.89 18.45 -10.58
CA ASP A 469 18.24 17.92 -10.35
C ASP A 469 18.72 17.09 -11.53
N GLU A 470 20.01 17.23 -11.83
CA GLU A 470 20.64 16.51 -12.93
C GLU A 470 20.45 14.99 -12.78
N ALA A 471 20.52 14.49 -11.54
CA ALA A 471 20.35 13.08 -11.20
C ALA A 471 18.99 12.50 -11.64
N VAL A 472 17.92 13.31 -11.61
CA VAL A 472 16.60 12.89 -12.13
C VAL A 472 16.65 12.90 -13.65
N SER A 473 17.03 14.02 -14.24
CA SER A 473 16.98 14.20 -15.69
C SER A 473 17.93 13.27 -16.45
N ASN A 474 19.04 12.84 -15.84
CA ASN A 474 20.07 12.01 -16.47
C ASN A 474 19.87 10.49 -16.26
N GLY A 475 18.90 10.10 -15.41
CA GLY A 475 18.59 8.71 -15.11
C GLY A 475 19.31 8.11 -13.89
N THR A 476 20.18 8.87 -13.22
CA THR A 476 20.86 8.44 -11.98
C THR A 476 19.85 8.02 -10.92
N ALA A 477 18.81 8.83 -10.68
CA ALA A 477 17.78 8.55 -9.69
C ALA A 477 16.99 7.27 -10.04
N LEU A 478 16.62 7.08 -11.31
CA LEU A 478 15.88 5.89 -11.75
C LEU A 478 16.71 4.61 -11.55
N VAL A 479 17.97 4.62 -11.99
CA VAL A 479 18.89 3.49 -11.80
C VAL A 479 19.11 3.20 -10.31
N THR A 480 19.33 4.24 -9.51
CA THR A 480 19.43 4.09 -8.04
C THR A 480 18.20 3.38 -7.48
N THR A 481 17.00 3.83 -7.84
CA THR A 481 15.76 3.24 -7.32
C THR A 481 15.58 1.79 -7.79
N CYS A 482 15.97 1.45 -9.02
CA CYS A 482 16.01 0.05 -9.50
C CYS A 482 16.95 -0.84 -8.65
N LEU A 483 18.14 -0.34 -8.31
CA LEU A 483 19.06 -1.07 -7.42
C LEU A 483 18.48 -1.24 -6.00
N LEU A 484 17.77 -0.24 -5.48
CA LEU A 484 17.06 -0.33 -4.21
C LEU A 484 15.87 -1.29 -4.25
N ARG A 485 15.21 -1.45 -5.40
CA ARG A 485 14.18 -2.47 -5.60
C ARG A 485 14.76 -3.88 -5.49
N SER A 486 15.89 -4.15 -6.13
CA SER A 486 16.57 -5.45 -5.96
C SER A 486 17.06 -5.68 -4.52
N TYR A 487 17.50 -4.62 -3.82
CA TYR A 487 17.76 -4.71 -2.39
C TYR A 487 16.50 -5.09 -1.60
N GLU A 488 15.37 -4.45 -1.86
CA GLU A 488 14.09 -4.66 -1.19
C GLU A 488 13.58 -6.10 -1.36
N ILE A 489 13.64 -6.64 -2.58
CA ILE A 489 13.29 -8.04 -2.87
C ILE A 489 14.11 -9.02 -1.99
N LEU A 490 15.38 -8.70 -1.75
CA LEU A 490 16.26 -9.54 -0.94
C LEU A 490 16.11 -9.28 0.57
N ALA A 491 15.84 -8.04 0.98
CA ALA A 491 15.79 -7.64 2.39
C ALA A 491 14.51 -8.12 3.07
N GLU A 492 13.38 -8.07 2.38
CA GLU A 492 12.05 -8.31 2.95
C GLU A 492 11.56 -9.75 2.74
N GLU A 493 10.62 -10.21 3.57
CA GLU A 493 10.00 -11.54 3.39
C GLU A 493 8.94 -11.57 2.30
N LYS A 494 8.25 -10.43 2.12
CA LYS A 494 7.28 -10.21 1.06
C LYS A 494 7.71 -8.97 0.30
N ASP A 495 7.56 -9.01 -1.02
CA ASP A 495 7.87 -7.88 -1.89
C ASP A 495 6.92 -6.70 -1.57
N PRO A 496 7.40 -5.63 -0.92
CA PRO A 496 6.58 -4.47 -0.55
C PRO A 496 6.23 -3.60 -1.74
N ASN A 497 6.98 -3.72 -2.84
CA ASN A 497 6.87 -2.91 -4.03
C ASN A 497 7.11 -1.41 -3.91
N CYS A 498 7.68 -0.93 -2.80
CA CYS A 498 7.88 0.50 -2.56
C CYS A 498 8.82 1.12 -3.60
N HIS A 499 9.96 0.47 -3.91
CA HIS A 499 10.93 1.04 -4.84
C HIS A 499 10.49 0.90 -6.30
N LEU A 500 9.66 -0.08 -6.65
CA LEU A 500 9.05 -0.12 -8.00
C LEU A 500 8.05 1.01 -8.19
N PHE A 501 7.24 1.33 -7.17
CA PHE A 501 6.37 2.51 -7.21
C PHE A 501 7.19 3.80 -7.27
N GLY A 502 8.26 3.90 -6.49
CA GLY A 502 9.21 5.01 -6.55
C GLY A 502 9.83 5.18 -7.95
N ALA A 503 10.27 4.08 -8.57
CA ALA A 503 10.86 4.08 -9.90
C ALA A 503 9.87 4.51 -10.98
N PHE A 504 8.60 4.11 -10.87
CA PHE A 504 7.52 4.55 -11.77
C PHE A 504 7.41 6.07 -11.84
N SER A 505 7.52 6.76 -10.69
CA SER A 505 7.44 8.22 -10.63
C SER A 505 8.62 8.95 -11.31
N LEU A 506 9.70 8.24 -11.61
CA LEU A 506 10.93 8.75 -12.25
C LEU A 506 11.01 8.39 -13.74
N LEU A 507 10.02 7.66 -14.27
CA LEU A 507 10.02 7.28 -15.68
C LEU A 507 9.68 8.48 -16.57
N PRO A 508 10.30 8.56 -17.76
CA PRO A 508 9.84 9.47 -18.79
C PRO A 508 8.47 9.01 -19.34
N ASP A 509 7.70 9.95 -19.88
CA ASP A 509 6.48 9.62 -20.63
C ASP A 509 6.82 8.88 -21.94
N LEU A 510 6.21 7.70 -22.14
CA LEU A 510 6.49 6.77 -23.24
C LEU A 510 5.43 6.84 -24.35
N THR A 511 5.00 8.03 -24.73
CA THR A 511 3.96 8.21 -25.75
C THR A 511 4.38 7.73 -27.14
N SER A 512 5.63 7.98 -27.56
CA SER A 512 6.09 7.59 -28.91
C SER A 512 7.59 7.28 -29.07
N THR A 513 8.45 7.68 -28.15
CA THR A 513 9.92 7.55 -28.31
C THR A 513 10.60 7.10 -27.02
N LEU A 514 11.69 6.34 -27.16
CA LEU A 514 12.56 5.96 -26.05
C LEU A 514 13.48 7.12 -25.62
N PRO A 515 13.87 7.19 -24.34
CA PRO A 515 14.84 8.17 -23.87
C PRO A 515 16.22 7.96 -24.51
N THR A 516 16.92 9.06 -24.81
CA THR A 516 18.23 9.03 -25.46
C THR A 516 19.41 8.98 -24.48
N LYS A 517 19.16 9.30 -23.19
CA LYS A 517 20.21 9.28 -22.17
C LYS A 517 20.47 7.82 -21.73
N PRO A 518 21.73 7.31 -21.80
CA PRO A 518 22.01 5.89 -21.60
C PRO A 518 21.56 5.33 -20.24
N LEU A 519 21.81 6.06 -19.14
CA LEU A 519 21.41 5.61 -17.81
C LEU A 519 19.89 5.58 -17.65
N LEU A 520 19.20 6.59 -18.19
CA LEU A 520 17.74 6.64 -18.15
C LEU A 520 17.12 5.51 -18.98
N LEU A 521 17.69 5.20 -20.15
CA LEU A 521 17.25 4.10 -21.00
C LEU A 521 17.48 2.74 -20.34
N ALA A 522 18.66 2.52 -19.75
CA ALA A 522 18.95 1.28 -19.03
C ALA A 522 18.05 1.10 -17.80
N GLY A 523 17.82 2.17 -17.03
CA GLY A 523 16.88 2.18 -15.91
C GLY A 523 15.44 1.87 -16.34
N LEU A 524 15.00 2.44 -17.47
CA LEU A 524 13.68 2.14 -18.05
C LEU A 524 13.55 0.66 -18.43
N TRP A 525 14.56 0.09 -19.09
CA TRP A 525 14.52 -1.32 -19.48
C TRP A 525 14.51 -2.25 -18.27
N ASN A 526 15.27 -1.94 -17.22
CA ASN A 526 15.21 -2.70 -15.99
C ASN A 526 13.84 -2.60 -15.32
N TYR A 527 13.35 -1.37 -15.14
CA TYR A 527 12.02 -1.12 -14.58
C TYR A 527 10.94 -1.92 -15.32
N LEU A 528 10.94 -1.88 -16.66
CA LEU A 528 9.91 -2.53 -17.46
C LEU A 528 9.89 -4.05 -17.21
N ARG A 529 11.08 -4.67 -17.09
CA ARG A 529 11.19 -6.09 -16.79
C ARG A 529 10.72 -6.42 -15.37
N GLU A 530 11.03 -5.57 -14.39
CA GLU A 530 10.53 -5.74 -13.02
C GLU A 530 9.00 -5.58 -12.94
N ASP A 531 8.42 -4.60 -13.65
CA ASP A 531 6.98 -4.39 -13.69
C ASP A 531 6.26 -5.52 -14.44
N ILE A 532 6.84 -6.07 -15.51
CA ILE A 532 6.37 -7.30 -16.17
C ILE A 532 6.33 -8.47 -15.18
N THR A 533 7.44 -8.74 -14.46
CA THR A 533 7.49 -9.83 -13.48
C THR A 533 6.45 -9.64 -12.39
N PHE A 534 6.32 -8.42 -11.87
CA PHE A 534 5.29 -8.10 -10.87
C PHE A 534 3.86 -8.31 -11.41
N ALA A 535 3.59 -7.84 -12.62
CA ALA A 535 2.29 -7.97 -13.29
C ALA A 535 1.90 -9.44 -13.50
N LEU A 536 2.86 -10.28 -13.95
CA LEU A 536 2.64 -11.72 -14.14
C LEU A 536 2.35 -12.45 -12.83
N ILE A 537 3.07 -12.13 -11.74
CA ILE A 537 2.89 -12.77 -10.43
C ILE A 537 1.53 -12.43 -9.81
N ASN A 538 1.05 -11.21 -10.02
CA ASN A 538 -0.15 -10.70 -9.36
C ASN A 538 -1.40 -10.64 -10.28
N GLU A 539 -1.26 -11.06 -11.53
CA GLU A 539 -2.32 -10.97 -12.55
C GLU A 539 -2.89 -9.55 -12.70
N TYR A 540 -2.00 -8.56 -12.70
CA TYR A 540 -2.32 -7.14 -12.86
C TYR A 540 -1.77 -6.58 -14.16
N PRO A 541 -2.36 -5.50 -14.70
CA PRO A 541 -1.70 -4.73 -15.75
C PRO A 541 -0.41 -4.09 -15.24
N LEU A 542 0.47 -3.71 -16.16
CA LEU A 542 1.65 -2.91 -15.84
C LEU A 542 1.22 -1.55 -15.28
N LYS A 543 2.04 -0.99 -14.40
CA LYS A 543 1.89 0.40 -13.92
C LYS A 543 2.16 1.39 -15.05
N THR A 544 3.04 1.02 -15.97
CA THR A 544 3.42 1.86 -17.10
C THR A 544 2.65 1.52 -18.36
N ASN A 545 2.16 2.56 -19.05
CA ASN A 545 1.64 2.44 -20.40
C ASN A 545 2.79 2.61 -21.41
N ILE A 546 3.05 1.57 -22.20
CA ILE A 546 4.14 1.53 -23.20
C ILE A 546 3.76 2.26 -24.49
N GLY A 547 2.49 2.62 -24.66
CA GLY A 547 1.99 3.31 -25.84
C GLY A 547 2.39 2.63 -27.15
N ASN A 548 2.69 3.45 -28.16
CA ASN A 548 3.07 3.00 -29.50
C ASN A 548 4.59 3.00 -29.74
N VAL A 549 5.40 2.99 -28.68
CA VAL A 549 6.88 2.95 -28.80
C VAL A 549 7.33 1.73 -29.62
N ARG A 550 8.12 1.96 -30.67
CA ARG A 550 8.69 0.89 -31.50
C ARG A 550 10.19 1.02 -31.52
N LEU A 551 10.87 -0.12 -31.42
CA LEU A 551 12.32 -0.24 -31.55
C LEU A 551 12.63 -0.85 -32.92
N ILE A 552 13.52 -0.23 -33.68
CA ILE A 552 14.05 -0.80 -34.92
C ILE A 552 15.25 -1.66 -34.54
N ALA A 553 15.15 -2.98 -34.72
CA ALA A 553 16.22 -3.88 -34.36
C ALA A 553 17.41 -3.76 -35.33
N SER A 554 18.59 -3.58 -34.75
CA SER A 554 19.87 -3.49 -35.45
C SER A 554 20.95 -4.38 -34.80
N ARG A 555 20.77 -4.73 -33.53
CA ARG A 555 21.65 -5.57 -32.71
C ARG A 555 20.85 -6.71 -32.06
N ASP A 556 21.53 -7.72 -31.56
CA ASP A 556 20.90 -8.90 -30.95
C ASP A 556 20.08 -8.57 -29.69
N ASP A 557 20.53 -7.63 -28.87
CA ASP A 557 19.82 -7.15 -27.68
C ASP A 557 18.56 -6.33 -28.03
N ASP A 558 18.50 -5.71 -29.21
CA ASP A 558 17.29 -5.00 -29.65
C ASP A 558 16.10 -5.97 -29.78
N TYR A 559 16.32 -7.21 -30.23
CA TYR A 559 15.25 -8.20 -30.31
C TYR A 559 14.70 -8.57 -28.93
N ALA A 560 15.57 -8.68 -27.92
CA ALA A 560 15.14 -8.93 -26.54
C ALA A 560 14.33 -7.75 -25.97
N ASN A 561 14.72 -6.52 -26.29
CA ASN A 561 13.99 -5.32 -25.90
C ASN A 561 12.66 -5.16 -26.69
N GLN A 562 12.61 -5.57 -27.96
CA GLN A 562 11.37 -5.61 -28.75
C GLN A 562 10.32 -6.53 -28.14
N ILE A 563 10.69 -7.78 -27.80
CA ILE A 563 9.74 -8.71 -27.18
C ILE A 563 9.36 -8.28 -25.76
N THR A 564 10.23 -7.57 -25.04
CA THR A 564 9.89 -6.93 -23.76
C THR A 564 8.73 -5.93 -23.95
N LEU A 565 8.78 -5.08 -24.97
CA LEU A 565 7.70 -4.13 -25.29
C LEU A 565 6.40 -4.84 -25.73
N LEU A 566 6.52 -5.90 -26.54
CA LEU A 566 5.36 -6.68 -27.00
C LEU A 566 4.70 -7.43 -25.83
N LEU A 567 5.48 -8.08 -24.97
CA LEU A 567 4.97 -8.77 -23.78
C LEU A 567 4.26 -7.80 -22.84
N ALA A 568 4.83 -6.61 -22.60
CA ALA A 568 4.18 -5.57 -21.81
C ALA A 568 2.80 -5.18 -22.37
N ARG A 569 2.66 -5.06 -23.70
CA ARG A 569 1.37 -4.81 -24.36
C ARG A 569 0.41 -5.97 -24.23
N VAL A 570 0.90 -7.21 -24.38
CA VAL A 570 0.10 -8.43 -24.19
C VAL A 570 -0.46 -8.46 -22.78
N ILE A 571 0.39 -8.25 -21.76
CA ILE A 571 -0.02 -8.23 -20.36
C ILE A 571 -1.09 -7.15 -20.10
N ASN A 572 -0.87 -5.92 -20.58
CA ASN A 572 -1.86 -4.86 -20.46
C ASN A 572 -3.17 -5.20 -21.17
N THR A 573 -3.12 -5.82 -22.35
CA THR A 573 -4.34 -6.21 -23.09
C THR A 573 -5.10 -7.30 -22.34
N VAL A 574 -4.39 -8.31 -21.81
CA VAL A 574 -4.98 -9.45 -21.11
C VAL A 574 -5.55 -9.06 -19.74
N PHE A 575 -4.94 -8.11 -19.02
CA PHE A 575 -5.36 -7.76 -17.66
C PHE A 575 -6.13 -6.43 -17.53
N LEU A 576 -6.30 -5.63 -18.60
CA LEU A 576 -7.14 -4.41 -18.59
C LEU A 576 -8.56 -4.60 -19.16
N ASP A 577 -8.94 -5.78 -19.65
CA ASP A 577 -10.24 -6.04 -20.32
C ASP A 577 -10.59 -5.00 -21.41
N GLY A 578 -9.59 -4.55 -22.18
CA GLY A 578 -9.76 -3.61 -23.30
C GLY A 578 -10.19 -4.31 -24.60
N GLU A 579 -10.88 -3.58 -25.49
CA GLU A 579 -11.39 -4.10 -26.78
C GLU A 579 -10.31 -4.81 -27.64
N ASP A 580 -10.57 -6.08 -27.94
CA ASP A 580 -10.16 -6.92 -29.09
C ASP A 580 -8.86 -6.62 -29.88
N ASP A 581 -7.77 -6.22 -29.20
CA ASP A 581 -6.44 -6.07 -29.82
C ASP A 581 -5.58 -7.36 -29.75
N GLY A 582 -6.11 -8.42 -29.13
CA GLY A 582 -5.42 -9.70 -28.91
C GLY A 582 -4.98 -10.39 -30.20
N PHE A 583 -5.83 -10.42 -31.22
CA PHE A 583 -5.49 -11.02 -32.53
C PHE A 583 -4.36 -10.26 -33.24
N ARG A 584 -4.33 -8.92 -33.10
CA ARG A 584 -3.26 -8.09 -33.65
C ARG A 584 -1.95 -8.36 -32.94
N LEU A 585 -1.96 -8.41 -31.61
CA LEU A 585 -0.76 -8.68 -30.82
C LEU A 585 -0.24 -10.12 -31.03
N ASP A 586 -1.12 -11.11 -31.16
CA ASP A 586 -0.73 -12.48 -31.55
C ASP A 586 0.00 -12.51 -32.90
N SER A 587 -0.54 -11.79 -33.89
CA SER A 587 0.11 -11.64 -35.19
C SER A 587 1.47 -10.94 -35.09
N GLU A 588 1.57 -9.86 -34.32
CA GLU A 588 2.81 -9.11 -34.12
C GLU A 588 3.88 -9.94 -33.40
N VAL A 589 3.52 -10.69 -32.35
CA VAL A 589 4.43 -11.57 -31.59
C VAL A 589 4.94 -12.71 -32.48
N LYS A 590 4.07 -13.35 -33.27
CA LYS A 590 4.46 -14.40 -34.22
C LYS A 590 5.35 -13.86 -35.35
N GLN A 591 5.02 -12.68 -35.88
CA GLN A 591 5.83 -12.03 -36.90
C GLN A 591 7.21 -11.66 -36.36
N TRP A 592 7.29 -11.13 -35.14
CA TRP A 592 8.55 -10.87 -34.47
C TRP A 592 9.40 -12.14 -34.36
N HIS A 593 8.81 -13.26 -33.91
CA HIS A 593 9.53 -14.53 -33.77
C HIS A 593 10.02 -15.08 -35.12
N ALA A 594 9.20 -14.97 -36.18
CA ALA A 594 9.59 -15.35 -37.53
C ALA A 594 10.69 -14.47 -38.14
N SER A 595 10.90 -13.26 -37.60
CA SER A 595 11.91 -12.31 -38.06
C SER A 595 13.27 -12.44 -37.36
N LEU A 596 13.39 -13.33 -36.36
CA LEU A 596 14.61 -13.47 -35.58
C LEU A 596 15.79 -13.89 -36.49
N PRO A 597 16.95 -13.20 -36.43
CA PRO A 597 18.12 -13.54 -37.22
C PRO A 597 18.97 -14.64 -36.59
N PHE A 598 18.53 -15.19 -35.46
CA PHE A 598 19.25 -16.19 -34.68
C PHE A 598 18.38 -17.41 -34.40
N GLN A 599 19.04 -18.56 -34.27
CA GLN A 599 18.44 -19.87 -33.98
C GLN A 599 19.37 -20.63 -33.01
N PRO A 600 18.89 -21.66 -32.30
CA PRO A 600 19.75 -22.41 -31.40
C PRO A 600 20.88 -23.07 -32.21
N TYR A 601 22.11 -23.02 -31.70
CA TYR A 601 23.25 -23.72 -32.32
C TYR A 601 23.27 -25.21 -31.94
N HIS A 602 22.50 -25.58 -30.91
CA HIS A 602 22.31 -26.96 -30.48
C HIS A 602 20.93 -27.12 -29.87
N GLU A 603 20.21 -28.14 -30.33
CA GLU A 603 18.94 -28.57 -29.77
C GLU A 603 18.93 -30.10 -29.67
N MET A 604 18.63 -30.60 -28.47
CA MET A 604 18.49 -32.03 -28.22
C MET A 604 17.21 -32.27 -27.43
N SER A 605 16.20 -32.81 -28.12
CA SER A 605 14.93 -33.20 -27.53
C SER A 605 15.12 -34.40 -26.60
N GLN A 606 14.45 -34.38 -25.45
CA GLN A 606 14.39 -35.51 -24.53
C GLN A 606 12.95 -36.00 -24.42
N ASP A 607 12.71 -37.29 -24.64
CA ASP A 607 11.38 -37.91 -24.51
C ASP A 607 10.84 -37.83 -23.06
N GLN A 608 11.74 -37.78 -22.08
CA GLN A 608 11.44 -37.55 -20.67
C GLN A 608 12.43 -36.54 -20.09
N GLY A 609 11.96 -35.31 -19.81
CA GLY A 609 12.77 -34.26 -19.18
C GLY A 609 12.66 -32.91 -19.86
N PHE A 610 13.61 -32.01 -19.54
CA PHE A 610 13.77 -30.73 -20.21
C PHE A 610 14.77 -30.87 -21.36
N SER A 611 14.43 -30.33 -22.53
CA SER A 611 15.31 -30.34 -23.70
C SER A 611 16.56 -29.51 -23.46
N ARG A 612 17.65 -29.85 -24.16
CA ARG A 612 18.86 -29.04 -24.13
C ARG A 612 18.86 -28.09 -25.32
N ILE A 613 18.68 -26.80 -25.07
CA ILE A 613 18.56 -25.75 -26.10
C ILE A 613 19.62 -24.68 -25.84
N LEU A 614 20.58 -24.52 -26.74
CA LEU A 614 21.72 -23.62 -26.55
C LEU A 614 21.77 -22.53 -27.62
N PHE A 615 21.97 -21.28 -27.16
CA PHE A 615 22.10 -20.08 -27.98
C PHE A 615 23.45 -19.41 -27.74
N LEU A 616 23.90 -18.66 -28.75
CA LEU A 616 25.18 -17.94 -28.69
C LEU A 616 25.19 -16.87 -27.61
N HIS A 617 24.06 -16.17 -27.42
CA HIS A 617 23.91 -15.09 -26.45
C HIS A 617 22.77 -15.36 -25.47
N ASN A 618 22.96 -14.98 -24.21
CA ASN A 618 21.93 -15.08 -23.18
C ASN A 618 20.72 -14.18 -23.46
N SER A 619 20.90 -13.07 -24.18
CA SER A 619 19.81 -12.20 -24.63
C SER A 619 18.86 -12.92 -25.59
N HIS A 620 19.36 -13.85 -26.43
CA HIS A 620 18.50 -14.69 -27.28
C HIS A 620 17.62 -15.62 -26.44
N VAL A 621 18.20 -16.19 -25.38
CA VAL A 621 17.48 -17.07 -24.44
C VAL A 621 16.38 -16.27 -23.72
N ALA A 622 16.72 -15.09 -23.19
CA ALA A 622 15.77 -14.21 -22.51
C ALA A 622 14.64 -13.77 -23.45
N ALA A 623 14.96 -13.42 -24.70
CA ALA A 623 13.99 -13.04 -25.71
C ALA A 623 12.97 -14.17 -25.99
N LEU A 624 13.44 -15.41 -26.12
CA LEU A 624 12.57 -16.55 -26.35
C LEU A 624 11.74 -16.92 -25.12
N GLN A 625 12.27 -16.75 -23.91
CA GLN A 625 11.46 -16.94 -22.69
C GLN A 625 10.27 -15.98 -22.67
N TYR A 626 10.49 -14.69 -22.92
CA TYR A 626 9.39 -13.71 -23.01
C TYR A 626 8.43 -13.99 -24.16
N TYR A 627 8.92 -14.51 -25.30
CA TYR A 627 8.04 -14.97 -26.38
C TYR A 627 7.11 -16.10 -25.95
N HIS A 628 7.64 -17.15 -25.31
CA HIS A 628 6.80 -18.26 -24.86
C HIS A 628 5.81 -17.81 -23.78
N VAL A 629 6.18 -16.88 -22.88
CA VAL A 629 5.25 -16.27 -21.93
C VAL A 629 4.14 -15.49 -22.63
N ALA A 630 4.48 -14.67 -23.64
CA ALA A 630 3.48 -13.93 -24.42
C ALA A 630 2.50 -14.88 -25.11
N MET A 631 3.00 -15.97 -25.70
CA MET A 631 2.17 -16.99 -26.34
C MET A 631 1.24 -17.70 -25.36
N MET A 632 1.70 -17.99 -24.14
CA MET A 632 0.85 -18.57 -23.09
C MET A 632 -0.29 -17.64 -22.68
N LEU A 633 -0.02 -16.33 -22.55
CA LEU A 633 -1.04 -15.34 -22.21
C LEU A 633 -2.06 -15.16 -23.33
N LEU A 634 -1.60 -15.02 -24.57
CA LEU A 634 -2.47 -14.81 -25.74
C LEU A 634 -3.39 -16.00 -26.03
N ASN A 635 -2.98 -17.21 -25.69
CA ASN A 635 -3.75 -18.43 -25.95
C ASN A 635 -4.39 -19.04 -24.68
N LYS A 636 -4.44 -18.31 -23.56
CA LYS A 636 -4.89 -18.81 -22.26
C LYS A 636 -6.27 -19.49 -22.30
N ASP A 637 -7.18 -18.99 -23.13
CA ASP A 637 -8.57 -19.47 -23.20
C ASP A 637 -8.84 -20.46 -24.35
N CYS A 638 -7.94 -20.56 -25.33
CA CYS A 638 -8.14 -21.31 -26.57
C CYS A 638 -7.11 -22.43 -26.80
N ALA A 639 -5.95 -22.41 -26.13
CA ALA A 639 -4.92 -23.42 -26.27
C ALA A 639 -5.30 -24.74 -25.59
N SER A 640 -4.85 -25.84 -26.19
CA SER A 640 -4.87 -27.14 -25.52
C SER A 640 -3.89 -27.17 -24.35
N ASP A 641 -4.16 -28.00 -23.34
CA ASP A 641 -3.23 -28.22 -22.22
C ASP A 641 -1.84 -28.67 -22.71
N PHE A 642 -1.77 -29.35 -23.85
CA PHE A 642 -0.53 -29.77 -24.50
C PHE A 642 0.31 -28.58 -25.00
N GLU A 643 -0.32 -27.57 -25.60
CA GLU A 643 0.38 -26.38 -26.10
C GLU A 643 0.91 -25.52 -24.94
N LEU A 644 0.13 -25.32 -23.89
CA LEU A 644 0.58 -24.60 -22.70
C LEU A 644 1.74 -25.33 -21.99
N ASP A 645 1.66 -26.66 -21.87
CA ASP A 645 2.75 -27.48 -21.33
C ASP A 645 4.01 -27.40 -22.21
N HIS A 646 3.86 -27.38 -23.53
CA HIS A 646 4.98 -27.18 -24.45
C HIS A 646 5.69 -25.83 -24.23
N HIS A 647 4.94 -24.73 -24.14
CA HIS A 647 5.53 -23.41 -23.86
C HIS A 647 6.25 -23.39 -22.51
N ALA A 648 5.61 -23.89 -21.45
CA ALA A 648 6.20 -23.93 -20.11
C ALA A 648 7.48 -24.77 -20.07
N ARG A 649 7.48 -25.97 -20.68
CA ARG A 649 8.67 -26.83 -20.78
C ARG A 649 9.79 -26.17 -21.56
N THR A 650 9.48 -25.45 -22.64
CA THR A 650 10.49 -24.75 -23.43
C THR A 650 11.13 -23.61 -22.63
N ILE A 651 10.34 -22.84 -21.88
CA ILE A 651 10.87 -21.80 -20.95
C ILE A 651 11.85 -22.41 -19.96
N CYS A 652 11.49 -23.53 -19.30
CA CYS A 652 12.38 -24.21 -18.36
C CYS A 652 13.62 -24.80 -19.04
N SER A 653 13.46 -25.36 -20.25
CA SER A 653 14.55 -25.93 -21.05
C SER A 653 15.59 -24.87 -21.43
N LEU A 654 15.13 -23.70 -21.87
CA LEU A 654 15.94 -22.51 -22.15
C LEU A 654 16.71 -22.06 -20.90
N ALA A 655 16.01 -21.91 -19.76
CA ALA A 655 16.61 -21.47 -18.50
C ALA A 655 17.74 -22.40 -18.04
N LEU A 656 17.43 -23.70 -17.93
CA LEU A 656 18.36 -24.72 -17.44
C LEU A 656 19.55 -24.96 -18.39
N SER A 657 19.35 -24.77 -19.69
CA SER A 657 20.40 -24.95 -20.70
C SER A 657 21.40 -23.79 -20.71
N SER A 658 20.96 -22.57 -20.40
CA SER A 658 21.81 -21.37 -20.43
C SER A 658 22.98 -21.38 -19.44
N ARG A 659 22.79 -22.05 -18.29
CA ARG A 659 23.72 -22.02 -17.13
C ARG A 659 24.12 -20.60 -16.71
N SER A 660 23.24 -19.62 -16.95
CA SER A 660 23.46 -18.22 -16.65
C SER A 660 22.57 -17.78 -15.50
N ASP A 661 23.18 -17.29 -14.42
CA ASP A 661 22.44 -16.75 -13.27
C ASP A 661 21.53 -15.60 -13.68
N ALA A 662 21.97 -14.74 -14.61
CA ALA A 662 21.16 -13.64 -15.12
C ALA A 662 19.88 -14.13 -15.82
N VAL A 663 19.98 -15.19 -16.64
CA VAL A 663 18.81 -15.81 -17.30
C VAL A 663 17.87 -16.45 -16.28
N MET A 664 18.42 -17.09 -15.25
CA MET A 664 17.64 -17.71 -14.17
C MET A 664 16.96 -16.67 -13.27
N VAL A 665 17.58 -15.52 -13.03
CA VAL A 665 17.03 -14.46 -12.17
C VAL A 665 16.00 -13.62 -12.91
N ALA A 666 16.21 -13.33 -14.20
CA ALA A 666 15.30 -12.49 -14.99
C ALA A 666 13.92 -13.13 -15.26
N ASN A 667 13.84 -14.47 -15.17
CA ASN A 667 12.65 -15.27 -15.55
C ASN A 667 12.27 -16.32 -14.49
N GLY A 668 12.85 -16.23 -13.29
CA GLY A 668 12.82 -17.24 -12.24
C GLY A 668 11.56 -17.25 -11.40
#